data_AF-A0A9P8BGN6-F1
#
_entry.id   AF-A0A9P8BGN6-F1
#
_cell.length_a   1.000
_cell.length_b   1.000
_cell.length_c   1.000
_cell.angle_alpha   90.00
_cell.angle_beta   90.00
_cell.angle_gamma   90.00
#
_symmetry.space_group_name_H-M   'P 1'
#
loop_
_entity.id
_entity.type
_entity.pdbx_description
1 polymer ?
#
loop_
_entity_poly.entity_id
_entity_poly.type
_entity_poly.pdbx_seq_one_letter_code
_entity_poly.pdbx_strand_id
1 'polypeptide(L)'
;MSASPVKILAVGAAKGAIATIFSKVKTMNAKHGPFELLLCTGDFFGPLDQVESNEDISQLLLGKLEVPMTTYIMQGDCPLPTSVINKVAQTGGQICSNVLVVGKTNVLRTSQGLRIAWLGGVYDKATYDTPTSSDIVPHSQAYLTSDDVTNFLAKPIPSGQHVPFNVDPSTSKSENHVDILLTHEWPIGITQHCTTTLPSVDAAGWGAPPLQAAVTKLKPRYHFASGGGNPPLFWERQPFVWEEDNGNRRIARFVSLGAFGAPEPEPGQKKERWFYAFSIVPEGAPGVSQPRPPNATASPFSSHATQKRAFEAGPDENYLWGNQAKKPRRDEGGRPPAGYVCKICQSTEHYIKECPQRTEKKRIPDGYTCKICSSTEHMISDCPRRDDTENKPPEGYVCKICDKPGHFVRHCPDKVAYGDSGGKKPPPGYVCRACASEGHYIKDCPSAAARPQKGDRSNQKKEIAPGDCWFCLSNPRVTKHLIVSIGGECYVTLPKGQLPPTSPGTTSGVPGGGHVLIIPISHYPTLQAVPAELAIPVISEIERYKSALRGVYAKYGCVAVALEVARLSGRGGHAHIQVIPVPETLADQVEQQFLKDGKAAGLGWEDDADAALEHAAKTNGNYFKVDLPDGKKMVHVMKPGQPFSLQFGRTTVANLLGLQDRGDWKACNQTEAEEKADATAFKKAFAPFDSGA
;
A
#
# COMPACT_ATOMS: atom_id res chain seq x y z
N MET A 1 37.83 18.81 -4.33
CA MET A 1 37.25 19.40 -5.55
C MET A 1 35.75 19.14 -5.51
N SER A 2 34.91 20.18 -5.60
CA SER A 2 33.46 20.00 -5.69
C SER A 2 33.12 19.24 -6.97
N ALA A 3 32.39 18.12 -6.89
CA ALA A 3 31.99 17.36 -8.07
C ALA A 3 30.91 18.14 -8.83
N SER A 4 31.18 18.45 -10.10
CA SER A 4 30.25 19.18 -10.95
C SER A 4 29.11 18.27 -11.43
N PRO A 5 27.86 18.77 -11.55
CA PRO A 5 26.75 18.00 -12.08
C PRO A 5 26.98 17.64 -13.56
N VAL A 6 26.78 16.36 -13.90
CA VAL A 6 26.91 15.82 -15.26
C VAL A 6 25.55 15.89 -15.95
N LYS A 7 25.47 16.53 -17.13
CA LYS A 7 24.25 16.59 -17.95
C LYS A 7 24.18 15.39 -18.89
N ILE A 8 23.05 14.68 -18.87
CA ILE A 8 22.83 13.44 -19.63
C ILE A 8 21.53 13.55 -20.42
N LEU A 9 21.56 13.01 -21.64
CA LEU A 9 20.38 12.86 -22.49
C LEU A 9 20.07 11.36 -22.68
N ALA A 10 18.87 10.93 -22.29
CA ALA A 10 18.35 9.60 -22.59
C ALA A 10 17.29 9.69 -23.69
N VAL A 11 17.33 8.77 -24.65
CA VAL A 11 16.38 8.67 -25.77
C VAL A 11 15.83 7.26 -25.89
N GLY A 12 14.54 7.17 -26.22
CA GLY A 12 13.81 5.94 -26.48
C GLY A 12 14.23 5.25 -27.77
N ALA A 13 13.39 4.31 -28.22
CA ALA A 13 13.63 3.55 -29.44
C ALA A 13 13.76 4.46 -30.68
N ALA A 14 14.90 4.41 -31.39
CA ALA A 14 15.10 5.26 -32.58
C ALA A 14 14.47 4.67 -33.86
N LYS A 15 14.16 3.35 -33.86
CA LYS A 15 13.50 2.61 -34.95
C LYS A 15 14.12 2.88 -36.34
N GLY A 16 15.46 3.01 -36.40
CA GLY A 16 16.21 3.18 -37.65
C GLY A 16 16.35 4.62 -38.16
N ALA A 17 15.75 5.63 -37.53
CA ALA A 17 15.82 7.03 -37.96
C ALA A 17 17.08 7.77 -37.44
N ILE A 18 18.26 7.23 -37.76
CA ILE A 18 19.56 7.57 -37.14
C ILE A 18 20.01 9.00 -37.47
N ALA A 19 19.99 9.42 -38.73
CA ALA A 19 20.43 10.77 -39.10
C ALA A 19 19.51 11.84 -38.48
N THR A 20 18.20 11.57 -38.48
CA THR A 20 17.19 12.49 -37.95
C THR A 20 17.30 12.64 -36.43
N ILE A 21 17.54 11.55 -35.69
CA ILE A 21 17.71 11.62 -34.24
C ILE A 21 18.98 12.41 -33.88
N PHE A 22 20.10 12.20 -34.58
CA PHE A 22 21.33 12.97 -34.34
C PHE A 22 21.17 14.46 -34.64
N SER A 23 20.47 14.82 -35.72
CA SER A 23 20.16 16.23 -36.02
C SER A 23 19.34 16.90 -34.90
N LYS A 24 18.34 16.19 -34.36
CA LYS A 24 17.54 16.69 -33.22
C LYS A 24 18.36 16.76 -31.94
N VAL A 25 19.19 15.75 -31.65
CA VAL A 25 20.10 15.76 -30.49
C VAL A 25 21.08 16.93 -30.60
N LYS A 26 21.65 17.21 -31.77
CA LYS A 26 22.52 18.37 -32.02
C LYS A 26 21.81 19.68 -31.67
N THR A 27 20.56 19.84 -32.12
CA THR A 27 19.72 21.01 -31.80
C THR A 27 19.44 21.13 -30.30
N MET A 28 19.13 20.02 -29.64
CA MET A 28 18.88 20.00 -28.19
C MET A 28 20.15 20.30 -27.39
N ASN A 29 21.29 19.78 -27.82
CA ASN A 29 22.58 20.05 -27.20
C ASN A 29 22.96 21.53 -27.30
N ALA A 30 22.71 22.15 -28.45
CA ALA A 30 22.91 23.59 -28.62
C ALA A 30 21.99 24.43 -27.70
N LYS A 31 20.75 23.98 -27.47
CA LYS A 31 19.76 24.73 -26.67
C LYS A 31 19.88 24.52 -25.15
N HIS A 32 20.20 23.30 -24.71
CA HIS A 32 20.10 22.90 -23.30
C HIS A 32 21.38 22.26 -22.75
N GLY A 33 22.35 21.98 -23.61
CA GLY A 33 23.61 21.34 -23.27
C GLY A 33 24.64 22.27 -22.60
N PRO A 34 25.94 21.95 -22.70
CA PRO A 34 26.47 20.74 -23.31
C PRO A 34 26.07 19.50 -22.52
N PHE A 35 25.57 18.46 -23.19
CA PHE A 35 25.39 17.13 -22.63
C PHE A 35 26.67 16.31 -22.83
N GLU A 36 27.05 15.55 -21.81
CA GLU A 36 28.28 14.76 -21.81
C GLU A 36 28.11 13.44 -22.57
N LEU A 37 26.92 12.84 -22.52
CA LEU A 37 26.64 11.54 -23.12
C LEU A 37 25.16 11.37 -23.49
N LEU A 38 24.94 10.60 -24.57
CA LEU A 38 23.64 10.17 -25.08
C LEU A 38 23.42 8.68 -24.78
N LEU A 39 22.30 8.34 -24.15
CA LEU A 39 21.91 6.97 -23.81
C LEU A 39 20.69 6.54 -24.62
N CYS A 40 20.83 5.55 -25.49
CA CYS A 40 19.74 5.00 -26.30
C CYS A 40 19.23 3.69 -25.68
N THR A 41 17.96 3.66 -25.27
CA THR A 41 17.34 2.58 -24.48
C THR A 41 16.75 1.42 -25.30
N GLY A 42 17.07 1.31 -26.60
CA GLY A 42 16.72 0.16 -27.42
C GLY A 42 16.49 0.48 -28.90
N ASP A 43 16.35 -0.56 -29.73
CA ASP A 43 15.93 -0.54 -31.14
C ASP A 43 16.48 0.61 -32.00
N PHE A 44 17.76 0.95 -31.81
CA PHE A 44 18.36 2.09 -32.50
C PHE A 44 18.38 1.90 -34.02
N PHE A 45 18.65 0.68 -34.48
CA PHE A 45 18.74 0.32 -35.90
C PHE A 45 17.40 -0.03 -36.54
N GLY A 46 16.34 -0.19 -35.75
CA GLY A 46 15.04 -0.68 -36.24
C GLY A 46 15.01 -2.19 -36.51
N PRO A 47 13.90 -2.69 -37.09
CA PRO A 47 13.73 -4.10 -37.38
C PRO A 47 14.53 -4.53 -38.64
N LEU A 48 14.93 -5.81 -38.71
CA LEU A 48 15.89 -6.32 -39.69
C LEU A 48 15.43 -6.20 -41.15
N ASP A 49 14.12 -6.24 -41.39
CA ASP A 49 13.48 -6.10 -42.70
C ASP A 49 13.75 -4.74 -43.35
N GLN A 50 14.01 -3.71 -42.55
CA GLN A 50 14.25 -2.34 -43.01
C GLN A 50 15.74 -1.96 -43.02
N VAL A 51 16.64 -2.90 -42.67
CA VAL A 51 18.08 -2.61 -42.50
C VAL A 51 18.81 -2.48 -43.83
N GLU A 52 18.54 -3.36 -44.79
CA GLU A 52 19.27 -3.37 -46.07
C GLU A 52 18.95 -2.15 -46.95
N SER A 53 17.78 -1.54 -46.75
CA SER A 53 17.35 -0.32 -47.43
C SER A 53 17.73 0.96 -46.70
N ASN A 54 18.28 0.87 -45.48
CA ASN A 54 18.57 2.04 -44.66
C ASN A 54 19.98 2.59 -44.93
N GLU A 55 20.05 3.66 -45.72
CA GLU A 55 21.29 4.37 -46.04
C GLU A 55 22.00 4.91 -44.79
N ASP A 56 21.26 5.32 -43.76
CA ASP A 56 21.83 5.88 -42.53
C ASP A 56 22.74 4.87 -41.82
N ILE A 57 22.36 3.58 -41.78
CA ILE A 57 23.18 2.53 -41.16
C ILE A 57 24.50 2.39 -41.90
N SER A 58 24.45 2.36 -43.23
CA SER A 58 25.65 2.27 -44.07
C SER A 58 26.57 3.48 -43.87
N GLN A 59 26.00 4.70 -43.84
CA GLN A 59 26.77 5.92 -43.58
C GLN A 59 27.35 5.96 -42.16
N LEU A 60 26.64 5.42 -41.16
CA LEU A 60 27.13 5.29 -39.78
C LEU A 60 28.35 4.36 -39.70
N LEU A 61 28.27 3.18 -40.32
CA LEU A 61 29.35 2.19 -40.34
C LEU A 61 30.60 2.72 -41.05
N LEU A 62 30.41 3.56 -42.07
CA LEU A 62 31.48 4.27 -42.78
C LEU A 62 32.00 5.50 -42.03
N GLY A 63 31.38 5.90 -40.91
CA GLY A 63 31.76 7.08 -40.15
C GLY A 63 31.49 8.42 -40.85
N LYS A 64 30.57 8.44 -41.82
CA LYS A 64 30.21 9.65 -42.58
C LYS A 64 29.14 10.51 -41.89
N LEU A 65 28.39 9.94 -40.95
CA LEU A 65 27.39 10.68 -40.18
C LEU A 65 28.05 11.51 -39.08
N GLU A 66 27.58 12.75 -38.92
CA GLU A 66 28.01 13.63 -37.85
C GLU A 66 27.36 13.22 -36.53
N VAL A 67 28.18 12.68 -35.61
CA VAL A 67 27.72 12.25 -34.28
C VAL A 67 27.95 13.39 -33.28
N PRO A 68 26.90 13.93 -32.66
CA PRO A 68 27.01 15.17 -31.85
C PRO A 68 27.72 14.98 -30.51
N MET A 69 27.74 13.76 -29.96
CA MET A 69 28.36 13.42 -28.66
C MET A 69 28.51 11.90 -28.51
N THR A 70 29.23 11.46 -27.48
CA THR A 70 29.38 10.04 -27.14
C THR A 70 28.01 9.39 -26.88
N THR A 71 27.69 8.38 -27.70
CA THR A 71 26.40 7.72 -27.76
C THR A 71 26.54 6.24 -27.41
N TYR A 72 25.83 5.80 -26.39
CA TYR A 72 25.75 4.40 -25.98
C TYR A 72 24.43 3.78 -26.41
N ILE A 73 24.50 2.68 -27.15
CA ILE A 73 23.35 1.98 -27.72
C ILE A 73 23.17 0.64 -27.01
N MET A 74 21.99 0.47 -26.41
CA MET A 74 21.55 -0.80 -25.83
C MET A 74 20.70 -1.59 -26.83
N GLN A 75 20.73 -2.93 -26.72
CA GLN A 75 19.83 -3.80 -27.47
C GLN A 75 18.39 -3.77 -26.89
N GLY A 76 17.39 -3.71 -27.77
CA GLY A 76 15.97 -3.72 -27.42
C GLY A 76 15.26 -5.02 -27.82
N ASP A 77 14.07 -4.90 -28.40
CA ASP A 77 13.26 -5.99 -28.97
C ASP A 77 13.78 -6.44 -30.34
N CYS A 78 14.43 -5.54 -31.08
CA CYS A 78 15.02 -5.87 -32.36
C CYS A 78 16.45 -6.46 -32.18
N PRO A 79 16.78 -7.59 -32.85
CA PRO A 79 18.15 -8.08 -32.93
C PRO A 79 19.03 -7.10 -33.72
N LEU A 80 20.35 -7.13 -33.48
CA LEU A 80 21.26 -6.26 -34.20
C LEU A 80 21.50 -6.75 -35.64
N PRO A 81 21.66 -5.84 -36.62
CA PRO A 81 22.07 -6.19 -37.97
C PRO A 81 23.38 -6.96 -38.03
N THR A 82 23.50 -7.95 -38.93
CA THR A 82 24.74 -8.73 -39.12
C THR A 82 25.96 -7.85 -39.43
N SER A 83 25.78 -6.79 -40.22
CA SER A 83 26.84 -5.81 -40.52
C SER A 83 27.33 -5.09 -39.26
N VAL A 84 26.43 -4.75 -38.34
CA VAL A 84 26.74 -4.14 -37.05
C VAL A 84 27.40 -5.15 -36.13
N ILE A 85 26.90 -6.39 -36.05
CA ILE A 85 27.48 -7.47 -35.24
C ILE A 85 28.94 -7.73 -35.65
N ASN A 86 29.21 -7.86 -36.94
CA ASN A 86 30.55 -8.08 -37.47
C ASN A 86 31.50 -6.92 -37.11
N LYS A 87 31.02 -5.67 -37.22
CA LYS A 87 31.81 -4.49 -36.85
C LYS A 87 32.09 -4.45 -35.35
N VAL A 88 31.09 -4.73 -34.52
CA VAL A 88 31.21 -4.77 -33.05
C VAL A 88 32.21 -5.83 -32.62
N ALA A 89 32.17 -7.02 -33.22
CA ALA A 89 33.11 -8.10 -32.93
C ALA A 89 34.57 -7.73 -33.26
N GLN A 90 34.80 -6.97 -34.34
CA GLN A 90 36.14 -6.52 -34.75
C GLN A 90 36.68 -5.38 -33.88
N THR A 91 35.80 -4.50 -33.38
CA THR A 91 36.17 -3.22 -32.75
C THR A 91 36.01 -3.21 -31.23
N GLY A 92 35.50 -4.29 -30.64
CA GLY A 92 35.21 -4.36 -29.22
C GLY A 92 34.03 -3.48 -28.80
N GLY A 93 33.05 -3.26 -29.68
CA GLY A 93 31.82 -2.49 -29.38
C GLY A 93 31.74 -1.10 -29.98
N GLN A 94 32.80 -0.56 -30.57
CA GLN A 94 32.79 0.76 -31.17
C GLN A 94 32.45 0.71 -32.67
N ILE A 95 31.28 1.20 -33.07
CA ILE A 95 30.89 1.22 -34.49
C ILE A 95 31.70 2.27 -35.26
N CYS A 96 31.69 3.50 -34.75
CA CYS A 96 32.41 4.65 -35.29
C CYS A 96 32.83 5.59 -34.16
N SER A 97 33.52 6.68 -34.49
CA SER A 97 33.91 7.71 -33.51
C SER A 97 32.68 8.18 -32.72
N ASN A 98 32.72 8.07 -31.39
CA ASN A 98 31.65 8.44 -30.47
C ASN A 98 30.37 7.59 -30.49
N VAL A 99 30.31 6.43 -31.16
CA VAL A 99 29.15 5.53 -31.10
C VAL A 99 29.55 4.13 -30.66
N LEU A 100 29.02 3.71 -29.51
CA LEU A 100 29.33 2.44 -28.88
C LEU A 100 28.06 1.60 -28.69
N VAL A 101 28.11 0.35 -29.17
CA VAL A 101 27.10 -0.65 -28.86
C VAL A 101 27.54 -1.40 -27.62
N VAL A 102 26.70 -1.30 -26.59
CA VAL A 102 26.97 -1.87 -25.27
C VAL A 102 26.55 -3.34 -25.21
N GLY A 103 25.57 -3.73 -26.03
CA GLY A 103 25.04 -5.09 -26.10
C GLY A 103 23.86 -5.35 -25.17
N LYS A 104 23.70 -6.61 -24.75
CA LYS A 104 22.65 -7.05 -23.80
C LYS A 104 22.98 -6.68 -22.37
N THR A 105 24.17 -7.05 -21.86
CA THR A 105 24.55 -6.82 -20.46
C THR A 105 25.90 -6.16 -20.33
N ASN A 106 25.97 -5.03 -19.62
CA ASN A 106 27.23 -4.35 -19.37
C ASN A 106 27.15 -3.42 -18.16
N VAL A 107 28.32 -3.08 -17.60
CA VAL A 107 28.48 -2.09 -16.53
C VAL A 107 29.70 -1.24 -16.86
N LEU A 108 29.51 0.08 -16.87
CA LEU A 108 30.55 1.05 -17.21
C LEU A 108 30.65 2.08 -16.10
N ARG A 109 31.88 2.49 -15.80
CA ARG A 109 32.14 3.72 -15.05
C ARG A 109 32.65 4.80 -16.00
N THR A 110 31.93 5.92 -16.06
CA THR A 110 32.32 7.07 -16.87
C THR A 110 33.56 7.76 -16.28
N SER A 111 34.24 8.58 -17.09
CA SER A 111 35.37 9.42 -16.63
C SER A 111 35.00 10.33 -15.46
N GLN A 112 33.76 10.82 -15.44
CA GLN A 112 33.19 11.66 -14.38
C GLN A 112 32.81 10.87 -13.11
N GLY A 113 32.98 9.55 -13.10
CA GLY A 113 32.74 8.70 -11.95
C GLY A 113 31.34 8.10 -11.82
N LEU A 114 30.42 8.39 -12.76
CA LEU A 114 29.08 7.77 -12.78
C LEU A 114 29.15 6.29 -13.15
N ARG A 115 28.36 5.48 -12.45
CA ARG A 115 28.18 4.05 -12.71
C ARG A 115 26.91 3.81 -13.52
N ILE A 116 27.05 3.29 -14.73
CA ILE A 116 25.94 3.03 -15.64
C ILE A 116 25.88 1.52 -15.90
N ALA A 117 24.70 0.94 -15.86
CA ALA A 117 24.47 -0.46 -16.14
C ALA A 117 23.36 -0.65 -17.19
N TRP A 118 23.48 -1.71 -17.99
CA TRP A 118 22.55 -2.05 -19.06
C TRP A 118 22.13 -3.50 -18.95
N LEU A 119 20.82 -3.74 -19.13
CA LEU A 119 20.22 -5.05 -19.23
C LEU A 119 19.12 -5.00 -20.30
N GLY A 120 19.55 -5.14 -21.55
CA GLY A 120 18.72 -5.11 -22.74
C GLY A 120 18.13 -6.47 -23.11
N GLY A 121 17.14 -6.44 -24.00
CA GLY A 121 16.41 -7.61 -24.47
C GLY A 121 15.02 -7.79 -23.85
N VAL A 122 14.26 -8.72 -24.43
CA VAL A 122 12.86 -9.03 -24.10
C VAL A 122 12.79 -10.29 -23.25
N TYR A 123 11.95 -10.25 -22.22
CA TYR A 123 11.70 -11.42 -21.39
C TYR A 123 10.58 -12.26 -21.98
N ASP A 124 10.91 -13.50 -22.35
CA ASP A 124 9.93 -14.54 -22.64
C ASP A 124 10.17 -15.74 -21.71
N LYS A 125 9.09 -16.22 -21.08
CA LYS A 125 9.18 -17.28 -20.08
C LYS A 125 9.67 -18.61 -20.66
N ALA A 126 9.28 -18.94 -21.89
CA ALA A 126 9.69 -20.21 -22.50
C ALA A 126 11.19 -20.19 -22.87
N THR A 127 11.67 -19.04 -23.34
CA THR A 127 13.06 -18.86 -23.78
C THR A 127 14.04 -18.61 -22.62
N TYR A 128 13.59 -17.98 -21.53
CA TYR A 128 14.45 -17.54 -20.43
C TYR A 128 15.21 -18.67 -19.71
N ASP A 129 14.55 -19.81 -19.49
CA ASP A 129 15.12 -20.97 -18.81
C ASP A 129 15.89 -21.90 -19.75
N THR A 130 15.87 -21.63 -21.06
CA THR A 130 16.61 -22.44 -22.04
C THR A 130 18.09 -22.03 -22.00
N PRO A 131 19.02 -22.97 -21.75
CA PRO A 131 20.44 -22.65 -21.71
C PRO A 131 20.91 -22.15 -23.08
N THR A 132 21.67 -21.06 -23.08
CA THR A 132 22.20 -20.47 -24.32
C THR A 132 23.24 -21.44 -24.90
N SER A 133 23.01 -21.97 -26.11
CA SER A 133 24.04 -22.77 -26.78
C SER A 133 25.22 -21.88 -27.16
N SER A 134 26.43 -22.40 -27.03
CA SER A 134 27.69 -21.70 -27.36
C SER A 134 27.80 -21.28 -28.84
N ASP A 135 26.91 -21.78 -29.69
CA ASP A 135 26.89 -21.53 -31.13
C ASP A 135 26.09 -20.27 -31.52
N ILE A 136 25.43 -19.61 -30.56
CA ILE A 136 24.64 -18.40 -30.83
C ILE A 136 25.56 -17.17 -30.87
N VAL A 137 25.56 -16.49 -32.01
CA VAL A 137 26.32 -15.24 -32.19
C VAL A 137 25.79 -14.17 -31.22
N PRO A 138 26.65 -13.49 -30.43
CA PRO A 138 26.23 -12.41 -29.54
C PRO A 138 25.42 -11.33 -30.28
N HIS A 139 24.35 -10.84 -29.66
CA HIS A 139 23.43 -9.81 -30.19
C HIS A 139 22.55 -10.22 -31.39
N SER A 140 22.63 -11.46 -31.86
CA SER A 140 21.76 -11.99 -32.92
C SER A 140 20.33 -12.26 -32.46
N GLN A 141 20.12 -12.43 -31.15
CA GLN A 141 18.82 -12.65 -30.53
C GLN A 141 18.50 -11.51 -29.56
N ALA A 142 17.23 -11.12 -29.51
CA ALA A 142 16.74 -10.07 -28.60
C ALA A 142 16.24 -10.59 -27.26
N TYR A 143 16.12 -11.91 -27.06
CA TYR A 143 15.61 -12.47 -25.80
C TYR A 143 16.63 -12.43 -24.67
N LEU A 144 16.16 -12.15 -23.46
CA LEU A 144 16.91 -12.21 -22.22
C LEU A 144 16.93 -13.65 -21.68
N THR A 145 18.10 -14.14 -21.26
CA THR A 145 18.26 -15.48 -20.67
C THR A 145 18.64 -15.42 -19.18
N SER A 146 18.49 -16.55 -18.48
CA SER A 146 18.90 -16.66 -17.07
C SER A 146 20.41 -16.46 -16.87
N ASP A 147 21.21 -16.91 -17.83
CA ASP A 147 22.66 -16.72 -17.82
C ASP A 147 23.03 -15.24 -17.97
N ASP A 148 22.33 -14.50 -18.83
CA ASP A 148 22.55 -13.05 -19.02
C ASP A 148 22.37 -12.30 -17.70
N VAL A 149 21.28 -12.55 -16.98
CA VAL A 149 20.99 -11.90 -15.69
C VAL A 149 21.98 -12.33 -14.60
N THR A 150 22.30 -13.63 -14.52
CA THR A 150 23.22 -14.15 -13.51
C THR A 150 24.63 -13.59 -13.71
N ASN A 151 25.14 -13.63 -14.95
CA ASN A 151 26.44 -13.08 -15.30
C ASN A 151 26.48 -11.57 -15.07
N PHE A 152 25.42 -10.85 -15.41
CA PHE A 152 25.31 -9.42 -15.16
C PHE A 152 25.41 -9.07 -13.67
N LEU A 153 24.71 -9.82 -12.81
CA LEU A 153 24.74 -9.60 -11.37
C LEU A 153 26.04 -10.08 -10.70
N ALA A 154 26.81 -10.93 -11.36
CA ALA A 154 28.11 -11.40 -10.92
C ALA A 154 29.27 -10.48 -11.34
N LYS A 155 29.11 -9.67 -12.40
CA LYS A 155 30.13 -8.73 -12.88
C LYS A 155 30.42 -7.67 -11.79
N PRO A 156 31.66 -7.57 -11.29
CA PRO A 156 32.02 -6.52 -10.34
C PRO A 156 31.95 -5.15 -11.03
N ILE A 157 31.47 -4.14 -10.31
CA ILE A 157 31.48 -2.76 -10.82
C ILE A 157 32.93 -2.27 -10.82
N PRO A 158 33.48 -1.79 -11.95
CA PRO A 158 34.87 -1.36 -12.02
C PRO A 158 35.18 -0.23 -11.01
N SER A 159 36.06 -0.51 -10.04
CA SER A 159 36.48 0.45 -9.01
C SER A 159 37.47 1.51 -9.52
N GLY A 160 38.05 1.33 -10.70
CA GLY A 160 39.02 2.25 -11.31
C GLY A 160 38.54 2.88 -12.62
N GLN A 161 39.04 4.08 -12.93
CA GLN A 161 39.19 4.51 -14.32
C GLN A 161 40.18 3.55 -14.99
N HIS A 162 39.95 3.19 -16.25
CA HIS A 162 40.82 2.32 -17.05
C HIS A 162 42.32 2.38 -16.64
N VAL A 163 42.80 1.38 -15.89
CA VAL A 163 44.20 0.95 -15.83
C VAL A 163 44.26 -0.51 -15.34
N PRO A 164 45.03 -1.39 -16.01
CA PRO A 164 45.10 -2.80 -15.67
C PRO A 164 46.24 -3.04 -14.68
N PHE A 165 46.08 -2.80 -13.38
CA PHE A 165 47.05 -3.33 -12.39
C PHE A 165 46.39 -3.58 -11.03
N ASN A 166 46.74 -4.74 -10.47
CA ASN A 166 46.29 -5.33 -9.21
C ASN A 166 46.08 -4.31 -8.08
N VAL A 167 44.90 -4.37 -7.45
CA VAL A 167 44.66 -3.80 -6.12
C VAL A 167 44.12 -4.89 -5.21
N ASP A 168 44.76 -5.00 -4.06
CA ASP A 168 44.60 -5.96 -2.96
C ASP A 168 43.13 -6.02 -2.43
N PRO A 169 42.54 -7.20 -2.16
CA PRO A 169 41.11 -7.36 -1.85
C PRO A 169 40.66 -6.89 -0.46
N SER A 170 41.52 -6.25 0.35
CA SER A 170 41.36 -6.27 1.81
C SER A 170 40.93 -4.96 2.48
N THR A 171 40.42 -3.94 1.77
CA THR A 171 39.88 -2.73 2.44
C THR A 171 38.87 -1.93 1.59
N SER A 172 37.60 -2.37 1.58
CA SER A 172 36.38 -1.52 1.57
C SER A 172 35.16 -2.38 1.24
N LYS A 173 34.07 -2.26 2.01
CA LYS A 173 32.78 -2.87 1.66
C LYS A 173 32.27 -2.18 0.40
N SER A 174 32.54 -2.72 -0.79
CA SER A 174 32.14 -2.10 -2.05
C SER A 174 30.63 -2.22 -2.24
N GLU A 175 29.91 -1.11 -2.10
CA GLU A 175 28.48 -1.03 -2.41
C GLU A 175 28.26 -1.23 -3.93
N ASN A 176 27.53 -2.28 -4.30
CA ASN A 176 27.18 -2.66 -5.67
C ASN A 176 26.11 -1.74 -6.31
N HIS A 177 26.00 -0.50 -5.85
CA HIS A 177 25.00 0.43 -6.34
C HIS A 177 25.38 1.01 -7.71
N VAL A 178 24.38 1.38 -8.51
CA VAL A 178 24.57 2.08 -9.79
C VAL A 178 23.86 3.44 -9.79
N ASP A 179 24.36 4.39 -10.57
CA ASP A 179 23.72 5.69 -10.74
C ASP A 179 22.57 5.59 -11.75
N ILE A 180 22.81 4.92 -12.89
CA ILE A 180 21.87 4.83 -13.99
C ILE A 180 21.75 3.37 -14.43
N LEU A 181 20.51 2.88 -14.56
CA LEU A 181 20.19 1.57 -15.13
C LEU A 181 19.33 1.74 -16.38
N LEU A 182 19.68 1.04 -17.45
CA LEU A 182 18.89 0.94 -18.66
C LEU A 182 18.37 -0.48 -18.81
N THR A 183 17.08 -0.61 -19.04
CA THR A 183 16.46 -1.87 -19.45
C THR A 183 15.59 -1.66 -20.67
N HIS A 184 15.34 -2.72 -21.44
CA HIS A 184 14.31 -2.63 -22.47
C HIS A 184 12.94 -2.77 -21.79
N GLU A 185 12.71 -3.93 -21.17
CA GLU A 185 11.50 -4.26 -20.42
C GLU A 185 11.38 -3.50 -19.08
N TRP A 186 10.14 -3.39 -18.59
CA TRP A 186 9.88 -2.87 -17.24
C TRP A 186 10.22 -3.94 -16.19
N PRO A 187 10.70 -3.58 -14.99
CA PRO A 187 10.75 -4.55 -13.91
C PRO A 187 9.36 -4.81 -13.35
N ILE A 188 9.03 -6.07 -13.09
CA ILE A 188 7.71 -6.43 -12.53
C ILE A 188 7.49 -5.67 -11.21
N GLY A 189 6.28 -5.15 -11.03
CA GLY A 189 5.91 -4.43 -9.81
C GLY A 189 6.39 -2.98 -9.74
N ILE A 190 7.03 -2.41 -10.77
CA ILE A 190 7.45 -1.00 -10.78
C ILE A 190 6.28 -0.02 -10.53
N THR A 191 5.06 -0.42 -10.89
CA THR A 191 3.82 0.33 -10.68
C THR A 191 3.29 0.27 -9.25
N GLN A 192 3.84 -0.61 -8.40
CA GLN A 192 3.44 -0.72 -6.98
C GLN A 192 3.73 0.58 -6.22
N HIS A 193 2.84 0.90 -5.28
CA HIS A 193 2.89 2.12 -4.47
C HIS A 193 2.86 3.45 -5.26
N CYS A 194 2.71 3.41 -6.58
CA CYS A 194 2.63 4.59 -7.43
C CYS A 194 1.20 5.14 -7.44
N THR A 195 1.07 6.46 -7.42
CA THR A 195 -0.24 7.16 -7.59
C THR A 195 -0.36 7.87 -8.94
N THR A 196 0.70 7.88 -9.74
CA THR A 196 0.69 8.40 -11.13
C THR A 196 -0.23 7.54 -11.99
N THR A 197 -1.06 8.20 -12.81
CA THR A 197 -1.88 7.52 -13.83
C THR A 197 -1.00 6.67 -14.74
N LEU A 198 -1.39 5.41 -14.93
CA LEU A 198 -0.69 4.50 -15.81
C LEU A 198 -0.85 4.92 -17.27
N PRO A 199 0.14 4.61 -18.14
CA PRO A 199 0.06 4.98 -19.56
C PRO A 199 -0.99 4.14 -20.32
N SER A 200 -1.34 2.97 -19.80
CA SER A 200 -2.41 2.10 -20.33
C SER A 200 -3.05 1.31 -19.18
N VAL A 201 -4.26 0.80 -19.40
CA VAL A 201 -4.98 -0.08 -18.46
C VAL A 201 -4.16 -1.35 -18.18
N ASP A 202 -3.47 -1.86 -19.19
CA ASP A 202 -2.70 -3.10 -19.09
C ASP A 202 -1.30 -2.91 -18.49
N ALA A 203 -0.87 -1.66 -18.28
CA ALA A 203 0.49 -1.34 -17.85
C ALA A 203 0.85 -1.88 -16.46
N ALA A 204 -0.14 -2.20 -15.63
CA ALA A 204 0.09 -2.85 -14.35
C ALA A 204 0.63 -4.28 -14.48
N GLY A 205 0.33 -4.95 -15.60
CA GLY A 205 0.80 -6.30 -15.91
C GLY A 205 2.10 -6.33 -16.72
N TRP A 206 2.60 -5.17 -17.16
CA TRP A 206 3.86 -5.11 -17.90
C TRP A 206 5.04 -5.34 -16.95
N GLY A 207 5.98 -6.16 -17.41
CA GLY A 207 7.29 -6.26 -16.79
C GLY A 207 7.80 -7.68 -16.62
N ALA A 208 9.12 -7.77 -16.53
CA ALA A 208 9.88 -9.00 -16.45
C ALA A 208 10.25 -9.32 -14.99
N PRO A 209 9.89 -10.50 -14.46
CA PRO A 209 10.30 -10.94 -13.12
C PRO A 209 11.81 -10.94 -12.87
N PRO A 210 12.68 -11.39 -13.81
CA PRO A 210 14.13 -11.37 -13.60
C PRO A 210 14.71 -9.98 -13.35
N LEU A 211 14.10 -8.94 -13.93
CA LEU A 211 14.56 -7.57 -13.78
C LEU A 211 14.33 -7.04 -12.37
N GLN A 212 13.28 -7.48 -11.66
CA GLN A 212 13.03 -7.04 -10.28
C GLN A 212 14.22 -7.38 -9.37
N ALA A 213 14.77 -8.60 -9.48
CA ALA A 213 15.91 -9.02 -8.68
C ALA A 213 17.16 -8.17 -8.99
N ALA A 214 17.41 -7.92 -10.28
CA ALA A 214 18.52 -7.09 -10.72
C ALA A 214 18.41 -5.64 -10.21
N VAL A 215 17.23 -5.02 -10.37
CA VAL A 215 16.98 -3.64 -9.94
C VAL A 215 17.09 -3.51 -8.42
N THR A 216 16.59 -4.50 -7.66
CA THR A 216 16.67 -4.53 -6.19
C THR A 216 18.12 -4.65 -5.70
N LYS A 217 18.96 -5.42 -6.41
CA LYS A 217 20.38 -5.57 -6.07
C LYS A 217 21.18 -4.31 -6.39
N LEU A 218 20.93 -3.69 -7.54
CA LEU A 218 21.71 -2.55 -8.05
C LEU A 218 21.26 -1.19 -7.50
N LYS A 219 20.02 -1.09 -6.99
CA LYS A 219 19.42 0.12 -6.42
C LYS A 219 19.73 1.41 -7.24
N PRO A 220 19.36 1.49 -8.53
CA PRO A 220 19.67 2.64 -9.38
C PRO A 220 19.05 3.96 -8.88
N ARG A 221 19.69 5.09 -9.18
CA ARG A 221 19.10 6.44 -8.96
C ARG A 221 18.22 6.88 -10.12
N TYR A 222 18.58 6.49 -11.34
CA TYR A 222 17.75 6.64 -12.52
C TYR A 222 17.60 5.28 -13.21
N HIS A 223 16.38 4.92 -13.57
CA HIS A 223 16.07 3.72 -14.34
C HIS A 223 15.26 4.11 -15.57
N PHE A 224 15.83 3.92 -16.76
CA PHE A 224 15.15 4.14 -18.03
C PHE A 224 14.72 2.83 -18.68
N ALA A 225 13.49 2.80 -19.21
CA ALA A 225 12.94 1.66 -19.95
C ALA A 225 12.29 2.08 -21.28
N SER A 226 12.11 1.13 -22.21
CA SER A 226 11.49 1.41 -23.54
C SER A 226 10.62 0.29 -24.10
N GLY A 227 10.23 -0.68 -23.27
CA GLY A 227 9.28 -1.75 -23.62
C GLY A 227 7.86 -1.52 -23.08
N GLY A 228 7.53 -0.31 -22.62
CA GLY A 228 6.21 0.00 -22.04
C GLY A 228 5.13 0.13 -23.10
N GLY A 229 4.55 -0.97 -23.56
CA GLY A 229 3.51 -1.01 -24.60
C GLY A 229 4.07 -1.14 -26.02
N ASN A 230 3.18 -1.37 -26.99
CA ASN A 230 3.54 -1.46 -28.41
C ASN A 230 2.61 -0.55 -29.25
N PRO A 231 3.07 0.62 -29.71
CA PRO A 231 4.42 1.17 -29.57
C PRO A 231 4.75 1.60 -28.12
N PRO A 232 6.05 1.76 -27.77
CA PRO A 232 6.46 2.23 -26.45
C PRO A 232 5.86 3.59 -26.07
N LEU A 233 5.33 3.66 -24.84
CA LEU A 233 4.67 4.83 -24.28
C LEU A 233 5.56 5.54 -23.25
N PHE A 234 5.45 6.87 -23.21
CA PHE A 234 6.10 7.66 -22.18
C PHE A 234 5.38 7.52 -20.85
N TRP A 235 6.13 7.25 -19.78
CA TRP A 235 5.59 7.28 -18.43
C TRP A 235 6.67 7.60 -17.41
N GLU A 236 6.42 8.57 -16.55
CA GLU A 236 7.32 8.92 -15.45
C GLU A 236 6.66 8.55 -14.13
N ARG A 237 7.29 7.62 -13.42
CA ARG A 237 6.84 7.23 -12.09
C ARG A 237 7.23 8.33 -11.10
N GLN A 238 6.41 8.51 -10.06
CA GLN A 238 6.86 9.23 -8.86
C GLN A 238 8.20 8.67 -8.34
N PRO A 239 9.08 9.50 -7.78
CA PRO A 239 10.31 9.02 -7.18
C PRO A 239 10.03 8.02 -6.07
N PHE A 240 10.97 7.13 -5.80
CA PHE A 240 10.89 6.25 -4.63
C PHE A 240 12.21 6.18 -3.90
N VAL A 241 12.15 5.81 -2.63
CA VAL A 241 13.34 5.72 -1.77
C VAL A 241 13.74 4.27 -1.59
N TRP A 242 15.02 3.98 -1.79
CA TRP A 242 15.65 2.75 -1.34
C TRP A 242 15.97 2.87 0.15
N GLU A 243 15.39 1.98 0.95
CA GLU A 243 15.80 1.81 2.34
C GLU A 243 17.16 1.07 2.36
N GLU A 244 18.15 1.64 3.03
CA GLU A 244 19.43 1.00 3.28
C GLU A 244 19.62 0.77 4.77
N ASP A 245 20.21 -0.38 5.13
CA ASP A 245 20.39 -0.81 6.52
C ASP A 245 21.28 0.16 7.34
N ASN A 246 22.03 1.03 6.66
CA ASN A 246 22.94 2.01 7.26
C ASN A 246 22.28 3.38 7.54
N GLY A 247 20.97 3.53 7.31
CA GLY A 247 20.25 4.80 7.48
C GLY A 247 20.49 5.84 6.38
N ASN A 248 21.30 5.51 5.36
CA ASN A 248 21.47 6.32 4.16
C ASN A 248 20.27 6.13 3.22
N ARG A 249 19.73 7.22 2.66
CA ARG A 249 18.51 7.20 1.84
C ARG A 249 18.85 7.50 0.39
N ARG A 250 18.69 6.53 -0.50
CA ARG A 250 18.95 6.68 -1.94
C ARG A 250 17.63 6.85 -2.71
N ILE A 251 17.51 7.93 -3.48
CA ILE A 251 16.29 8.22 -4.27
C ILE A 251 16.44 7.67 -5.68
N ALA A 252 15.40 7.00 -6.16
CA ALA A 252 15.27 6.47 -7.51
C ALA A 252 14.17 7.17 -8.32
N ARG A 253 14.41 7.32 -9.62
CA ARG A 253 13.44 7.81 -10.61
C ARG A 253 13.33 6.80 -11.74
N PHE A 254 12.10 6.39 -12.06
CA PHE A 254 11.83 5.49 -13.18
C PHE A 254 11.13 6.26 -14.30
N VAL A 255 11.66 6.11 -15.52
CA VAL A 255 11.13 6.78 -16.72
C VAL A 255 11.07 5.78 -17.87
N SER A 256 9.85 5.50 -18.35
CA SER A 256 9.61 4.84 -19.63
C SER A 256 9.63 5.89 -20.74
N LEU A 257 10.42 5.65 -21.80
CA LEU A 257 10.54 6.54 -22.94
C LEU A 257 9.75 5.98 -24.13
N GLY A 258 9.03 6.87 -24.83
CA GLY A 258 8.33 6.51 -26.06
C GLY A 258 9.27 6.34 -27.26
N ALA A 259 8.75 5.79 -28.35
CA ALA A 259 9.50 5.63 -29.59
C ALA A 259 9.67 6.96 -30.34
N PHE A 260 10.84 7.16 -30.93
CA PHE A 260 11.10 8.24 -31.87
C PHE A 260 10.32 8.03 -33.16
N GLY A 261 9.65 9.07 -33.65
CA GLY A 261 8.89 8.97 -34.90
C GLY A 261 7.60 8.15 -34.80
N ALA A 262 7.10 7.91 -33.57
CA ALA A 262 5.78 7.32 -33.37
C ALA A 262 4.69 8.10 -34.16
N PRO A 263 3.69 7.40 -34.72
CA PRO A 263 2.64 8.01 -35.54
C PRO A 263 1.92 9.14 -34.79
N GLU A 264 1.40 10.12 -35.54
CA GLU A 264 0.70 11.24 -34.92
C GLU A 264 -0.53 10.75 -34.15
N PRO A 265 -0.74 11.26 -32.92
CA PRO A 265 -1.86 10.84 -32.10
C PRO A 265 -3.20 11.23 -32.74
N GLU A 266 -4.24 10.43 -32.48
CA GLU A 266 -5.63 10.76 -32.82
C GLU A 266 -6.03 12.14 -32.25
N PRO A 267 -7.00 12.84 -32.87
CA PRO A 267 -7.41 14.19 -32.44
C PRO A 267 -7.74 14.24 -30.94
N GLY A 268 -6.93 14.98 -30.17
CA GLY A 268 -7.10 15.17 -28.73
C GLY A 268 -6.04 14.49 -27.84
N GLN A 269 -5.14 13.68 -28.39
CA GLN A 269 -4.02 13.09 -27.65
C GLN A 269 -2.69 13.84 -27.89
N LYS A 270 -1.83 13.89 -26.86
CA LYS A 270 -0.51 14.55 -26.94
C LYS A 270 0.53 13.60 -27.52
N LYS A 271 1.48 14.14 -28.28
CA LYS A 271 2.60 13.37 -28.84
C LYS A 271 3.46 12.74 -27.73
N GLU A 272 3.76 11.45 -27.90
CA GLU A 272 4.60 10.70 -26.96
C GLU A 272 6.00 11.31 -26.84
N ARG A 273 6.48 11.40 -25.59
CA ARG A 273 7.81 11.95 -25.29
C ARG A 273 8.85 10.85 -25.39
N TRP A 274 9.77 11.00 -26.34
CA TRP A 274 10.80 10.01 -26.66
C TRP A 274 12.18 10.34 -26.06
N PHE A 275 12.32 11.43 -25.31
CA PHE A 275 13.61 11.84 -24.71
C PHE A 275 13.47 12.40 -23.30
N TYR A 276 14.53 12.28 -22.50
CA TYR A 276 14.64 12.83 -21.16
C TYR A 276 16.04 13.40 -20.91
N ALA A 277 16.11 14.68 -20.58
CA ALA A 277 17.35 15.38 -20.26
C ALA A 277 17.40 15.65 -18.76
N PHE A 278 18.51 15.32 -18.11
CA PHE A 278 18.67 15.50 -16.66
C PHE A 278 20.12 15.77 -16.26
N SER A 279 20.31 16.15 -15.00
CA SER A 279 21.64 16.32 -14.41
C SER A 279 21.80 15.45 -13.18
N ILE A 280 22.97 14.84 -13.04
CA ILE A 280 23.29 13.95 -11.92
C ILE A 280 24.68 14.26 -11.39
N VAL A 281 24.80 14.31 -10.06
CA VAL A 281 26.09 14.44 -9.37
C VAL A 281 26.59 13.04 -9.01
N PRO A 282 27.83 12.66 -9.38
CA PRO A 282 28.43 11.38 -9.02
C PRO A 282 28.49 11.14 -7.51
N GLU A 283 28.35 9.88 -7.12
CA GLU A 283 28.38 9.45 -5.73
C GLU A 283 29.80 9.46 -5.15
N GLY A 284 29.99 10.02 -3.94
CA GLY A 284 31.30 10.24 -3.32
C GLY A 284 31.77 11.70 -3.27
N ALA A 285 30.98 12.64 -3.79
CA ALA A 285 31.20 14.07 -3.61
C ALA A 285 30.82 14.51 -2.19
N PRO A 286 31.69 15.21 -1.42
CA PRO A 286 31.37 15.62 -0.06
C PRO A 286 30.22 16.63 -0.03
N GLY A 287 29.20 16.37 0.80
CA GLY A 287 28.18 17.35 1.20
C GLY A 287 26.83 17.33 0.48
N VAL A 288 26.48 16.31 -0.30
CA VAL A 288 25.21 16.29 -1.06
C VAL A 288 24.25 15.21 -0.54
N SER A 289 23.50 15.52 0.51
CA SER A 289 22.22 14.83 0.74
C SER A 289 21.20 15.40 -0.25
N GLN A 290 20.70 14.56 -1.16
CA GLN A 290 19.61 14.98 -2.05
C GLN A 290 18.34 15.11 -1.18
N PRO A 291 17.69 16.29 -1.14
CA PRO A 291 16.47 16.46 -0.36
C PRO A 291 15.40 15.50 -0.90
N ARG A 292 14.69 14.83 0.02
CA ARG A 292 13.63 13.88 -0.34
C ARG A 292 12.54 14.62 -1.13
N PRO A 293 12.21 14.19 -2.37
CA PRO A 293 11.08 14.76 -3.09
C PRO A 293 9.79 14.59 -2.29
N PRO A 294 8.91 15.61 -2.23
CA PRO A 294 7.69 15.56 -1.42
C PRO A 294 6.74 14.45 -1.86
N ASN A 295 6.78 14.05 -3.13
CA ASN A 295 6.00 12.95 -3.70
C ASN A 295 6.73 11.59 -3.71
N ALA A 296 7.84 11.44 -2.97
CA ALA A 296 8.62 10.20 -2.98
C ALA A 296 7.92 9.07 -2.22
N THR A 297 7.64 7.97 -2.92
CA THR A 297 6.99 6.76 -2.38
C THR A 297 8.01 5.80 -1.74
N ALA A 298 7.53 4.77 -1.04
CA ALA A 298 8.37 3.62 -0.70
C ALA A 298 8.84 2.89 -1.97
N SER A 299 9.91 2.09 -1.86
CA SER A 299 10.42 1.28 -2.97
C SER A 299 9.33 0.30 -3.47
N PRO A 300 9.07 0.22 -4.79
CA PRO A 300 8.15 -0.76 -5.37
C PRO A 300 8.65 -2.21 -5.20
N PHE A 301 9.89 -2.42 -4.78
CA PHE A 301 10.51 -3.73 -4.66
C PHE A 301 10.82 -4.13 -3.22
N SER A 302 10.40 -3.33 -2.23
CA SER A 302 10.62 -3.68 -0.82
C SER A 302 9.84 -4.95 -0.49
N SER A 303 10.55 -6.06 -0.37
CA SER A 303 10.01 -7.27 0.21
C SER A 303 9.89 -7.05 1.72
N HIS A 304 8.68 -7.08 2.26
CA HIS A 304 8.53 -7.66 3.60
C HIS A 304 8.85 -9.15 3.46
N ALA A 305 10.16 -9.47 3.40
CA ALA A 305 10.64 -10.81 3.56
C ALA A 305 10.26 -11.23 4.98
N THR A 306 9.12 -11.91 5.09
CA THR A 306 8.87 -12.77 6.25
C THR A 306 9.96 -13.83 6.17
N GLN A 307 11.08 -13.61 6.86
CA GLN A 307 12.14 -14.60 6.98
C GLN A 307 11.56 -15.82 7.71
N LYS A 308 10.95 -16.73 6.95
CA LYS A 308 10.86 -18.13 7.37
C LYS A 308 12.27 -18.68 7.23
N ARG A 309 12.93 -18.90 8.36
CA ARG A 309 14.10 -19.79 8.41
C ARG A 309 13.69 -21.12 7.78
N ALA A 310 14.48 -21.60 6.83
CA ALA A 310 14.39 -22.98 6.38
C ALA A 310 14.76 -23.88 7.56
N PHE A 311 13.85 -24.78 7.93
CA PHE A 311 14.11 -25.85 8.89
C PHE A 311 14.53 -27.07 8.07
N GLU A 312 15.78 -27.51 8.23
CA GLU A 312 16.26 -28.78 7.69
C GLU A 312 15.48 -29.92 8.36
N ALA A 313 15.03 -30.88 7.54
CA ALA A 313 14.29 -32.04 7.98
C ALA A 313 15.23 -33.04 8.65
N GLY A 314 15.03 -33.28 9.95
CA GLY A 314 15.39 -34.52 10.63
C GLY A 314 14.11 -35.31 10.92
N PRO A 315 14.08 -36.64 10.70
CA PRO A 315 12.86 -37.42 10.81
C PRO A 315 12.59 -37.71 12.28
N ASP A 316 11.38 -37.40 12.75
CA ASP A 316 10.50 -38.42 13.33
C ASP A 316 9.20 -37.82 13.90
N GLU A 317 8.12 -38.51 13.52
CA GLU A 317 6.85 -38.66 14.24
C GLU A 317 5.71 -37.63 14.05
N ASN A 318 4.53 -38.22 13.82
CA ASN A 318 3.29 -37.72 13.23
C ASN A 318 2.28 -37.18 14.28
N TYR A 319 1.09 -36.80 13.76
CA TYR A 319 -0.23 -36.58 14.40
C TYR A 319 -0.54 -35.11 14.76
N LEU A 320 -1.33 -34.34 14.00
CA LEU A 320 -2.65 -34.55 13.38
C LEU A 320 -3.76 -34.89 14.41
N TRP A 321 -4.66 -33.92 14.61
CA TRP A 321 -5.87 -33.81 15.47
C TRP A 321 -5.80 -32.94 16.73
N GLY A 322 -6.24 -31.68 16.55
CA GLY A 322 -6.36 -30.66 17.58
C GLY A 322 -7.44 -30.91 18.63
N ASN A 323 -7.41 -30.15 19.72
CA ASN A 323 -8.27 -28.98 19.87
C ASN A 323 -7.96 -28.21 21.17
N GLN A 324 -8.14 -26.89 21.09
CA GLN A 324 -8.43 -25.98 22.21
C GLN A 324 -7.47 -25.94 23.41
N ALA A 325 -6.65 -24.87 23.46
CA ALA A 325 -6.25 -24.24 24.71
C ALA A 325 -6.64 -22.76 24.61
N LYS A 326 -7.60 -22.25 25.38
CA LYS A 326 -7.49 -21.89 26.80
C LYS A 326 -6.27 -21.02 27.08
N LYS A 327 -6.57 -19.87 27.72
CA LYS A 327 -5.74 -18.86 28.40
C LYS A 327 -4.28 -19.25 28.67
N PRO A 328 -3.33 -18.29 28.61
CA PRO A 328 -1.91 -18.58 28.73
C PRO A 328 -1.61 -19.28 30.06
N ARG A 329 -0.91 -20.41 29.97
CA ARG A 329 -0.30 -21.10 31.10
C ARG A 329 0.80 -20.22 31.66
N ARG A 330 0.74 -20.04 32.98
CA ARG A 330 1.83 -19.56 33.84
C ARG A 330 3.06 -20.44 33.69
N ASP A 331 4.21 -19.80 33.87
CA ASP A 331 5.51 -20.40 34.08
C ASP A 331 5.48 -21.64 34.98
N GLU A 332 6.30 -22.61 34.60
CA GLU A 332 6.62 -23.79 35.38
C GLU A 332 7.27 -23.40 36.71
N GLY A 333 6.75 -23.94 37.82
CA GLY A 333 7.50 -24.06 39.08
C GLY A 333 7.24 -23.05 40.21
N GLY A 334 6.15 -22.29 40.24
CA GLY A 334 5.92 -21.27 41.29
C GLY A 334 4.68 -21.48 42.15
N ARG A 335 4.82 -21.34 43.48
CA ARG A 335 3.76 -21.38 44.52
C ARG A 335 2.43 -20.68 44.11
N PRO A 336 1.29 -21.07 44.72
CA PRO A 336 0.03 -20.35 44.55
C PRO A 336 0.17 -18.84 44.85
N PRO A 337 -0.59 -17.97 44.15
CA PRO A 337 -0.52 -16.53 44.37
C PRO A 337 -0.92 -16.15 45.80
N ALA A 338 -0.35 -15.06 46.32
CA ALA A 338 -0.60 -14.59 47.68
C ALA A 338 -2.11 -14.40 47.93
N GLY A 339 -2.64 -15.12 48.93
CA GLY A 339 -4.07 -15.15 49.29
C GLY A 339 -4.82 -16.43 48.93
N TYR A 340 -4.21 -17.37 48.20
CA TYR A 340 -4.81 -18.68 47.93
C TYR A 340 -4.55 -19.67 49.08
N VAL A 341 -5.62 -20.27 49.62
CA VAL A 341 -5.59 -21.37 50.61
C VAL A 341 -6.30 -22.61 50.08
N CYS A 342 -5.65 -23.77 50.20
CA CYS A 342 -6.21 -25.07 49.81
C CYS A 342 -7.42 -25.42 50.69
N LYS A 343 -8.61 -25.64 50.10
CA LYS A 343 -9.83 -25.95 50.88
C LYS A 343 -9.87 -27.34 51.54
N ILE A 344 -8.89 -28.21 51.26
CA ILE A 344 -8.81 -29.56 51.85
C ILE A 344 -7.97 -29.54 53.13
N CYS A 345 -6.81 -28.86 53.13
CA CYS A 345 -5.86 -28.86 54.25
C CYS A 345 -5.46 -27.45 54.76
N GLN A 346 -6.04 -26.40 54.19
CA GLN A 346 -5.82 -24.97 54.51
C GLN A 346 -4.40 -24.42 54.28
N SER A 347 -3.51 -25.19 53.64
CA SER A 347 -2.17 -24.74 53.26
C SER A 347 -2.17 -23.78 52.06
N THR A 348 -1.24 -22.82 52.04
CA THR A 348 -1.03 -21.84 50.95
C THR A 348 0.01 -22.28 49.91
N GLU A 349 0.64 -23.44 50.11
CA GLU A 349 1.87 -23.84 49.40
C GLU A 349 1.59 -24.64 48.12
N HIS A 350 0.37 -25.15 47.93
CA HIS A 350 -0.02 -25.97 46.78
C HIS A 350 -1.46 -25.73 46.34
N TYR A 351 -1.79 -26.04 45.08
CA TYR A 351 -3.17 -25.99 44.60
C TYR A 351 -3.97 -27.21 45.08
N ILE A 352 -5.30 -27.08 45.22
CA ILE A 352 -6.18 -28.12 45.79
C ILE A 352 -6.11 -29.48 45.06
N LYS A 353 -5.69 -29.45 43.78
CA LYS A 353 -5.56 -30.65 42.94
C LYS A 353 -4.34 -31.50 43.29
N GLU A 354 -3.31 -30.88 43.84
CA GLU A 354 -2.03 -31.48 44.26
C GLU A 354 -1.96 -31.62 45.79
N CYS A 355 -3.10 -31.51 46.47
CA CYS A 355 -3.17 -31.64 47.92
C CYS A 355 -2.83 -33.08 48.34
N PRO A 356 -1.77 -33.30 49.14
CA PRO A 356 -1.34 -34.65 49.55
C PRO A 356 -2.38 -35.38 50.42
N GLN A 357 -3.38 -34.66 50.95
CA GLN A 357 -4.48 -35.23 51.75
C GLN A 357 -5.74 -35.57 50.93
N ARG A 358 -5.68 -35.52 49.59
CA ARG A 358 -6.84 -35.77 48.72
C ARG A 358 -7.05 -37.28 48.51
N THR A 359 -8.12 -37.84 49.09
CA THR A 359 -8.52 -39.25 48.91
C THR A 359 -9.51 -39.40 47.74
N GLU A 360 -9.29 -40.38 46.85
CA GLU A 360 -9.93 -40.48 45.52
C GLU A 360 -11.35 -41.06 45.46
N LYS A 361 -12.01 -41.41 46.57
CA LYS A 361 -13.38 -41.94 46.51
C LYS A 361 -14.39 -40.80 46.36
N LYS A 362 -15.03 -40.70 45.18
CA LYS A 362 -16.23 -39.85 44.98
C LYS A 362 -17.30 -40.30 45.99
N ARG A 363 -17.58 -39.47 47.00
CA ARG A 363 -18.66 -39.73 47.96
C ARG A 363 -20.01 -39.56 47.25
N ILE A 364 -20.86 -40.58 47.33
CA ILE A 364 -22.27 -40.50 46.96
C ILE A 364 -22.93 -39.53 47.97
N PRO A 365 -23.69 -38.51 47.54
CA PRO A 365 -24.36 -37.60 48.46
C PRO A 365 -25.37 -38.33 49.35
N ASP A 366 -25.38 -38.02 50.66
CA ASP A 366 -26.31 -38.64 51.61
C ASP A 366 -27.77 -38.36 51.19
N GLY A 367 -28.55 -39.43 51.01
CA GLY A 367 -29.95 -39.37 50.58
C GLY A 367 -30.21 -39.60 49.08
N TYR A 368 -29.19 -39.89 48.27
CA TYR A 368 -29.36 -40.20 46.85
C TYR A 368 -29.89 -41.63 46.61
N THR A 369 -31.01 -41.75 45.90
CA THR A 369 -31.56 -43.04 45.40
C THR A 369 -31.58 -43.06 43.87
N CYS A 370 -31.09 -44.15 43.28
CA CYS A 370 -31.08 -44.36 41.83
C CYS A 370 -32.50 -44.50 41.28
N LYS A 371 -32.94 -43.67 40.32
CA LYS A 371 -34.32 -43.70 39.80
C LYS A 371 -34.68 -44.91 38.95
N ILE A 372 -33.70 -45.76 38.58
CA ILE A 372 -33.93 -46.94 37.74
C ILE A 372 -34.21 -48.17 38.61
N CYS A 373 -33.50 -48.34 39.73
CA CYS A 373 -33.61 -49.53 40.60
C CYS A 373 -33.87 -49.21 42.08
N SER A 374 -33.96 -47.93 42.45
CA SER A 374 -34.17 -47.41 43.81
C SER A 374 -33.06 -47.73 44.83
N SER A 375 -31.87 -48.15 44.39
CA SER A 375 -30.70 -48.39 45.26
C SER A 375 -29.96 -47.10 45.62
N THR A 376 -29.36 -47.04 46.81
CA THR A 376 -28.53 -45.92 47.32
C THR A 376 -27.03 -46.12 47.15
N GLU A 377 -26.60 -47.28 46.63
CA GLU A 377 -25.16 -47.65 46.61
C GLU A 377 -24.41 -47.21 45.34
N HIS A 378 -25.12 -46.71 44.33
CA HIS A 378 -24.53 -46.25 43.07
C HIS A 378 -25.29 -45.06 42.49
N MET A 379 -24.62 -44.27 41.65
CA MET A 379 -25.28 -43.23 40.86
C MET A 379 -26.00 -43.84 39.65
N ILE A 380 -27.05 -43.19 39.16
CA ILE A 380 -27.86 -43.64 38.02
C ILE A 380 -27.04 -43.95 36.75
N SER A 381 -25.86 -43.35 36.61
CA SER A 381 -24.89 -43.61 35.54
C SER A 381 -24.38 -45.05 35.52
N ASP A 382 -24.25 -45.66 36.70
CA ASP A 382 -23.57 -46.93 36.94
C ASP A 382 -24.58 -48.02 37.39
N CYS A 383 -25.86 -47.83 37.05
CA CYS A 383 -26.92 -48.74 37.45
C CYS A 383 -26.87 -50.06 36.66
N PRO A 384 -26.80 -51.23 37.31
CA PRO A 384 -26.68 -52.52 36.64
C PRO A 384 -27.96 -53.01 35.94
N ARG A 385 -29.12 -52.35 36.12
CA ARG A 385 -30.39 -52.66 35.43
C ARG A 385 -30.72 -51.68 34.30
N ARG A 386 -29.71 -51.02 33.76
CA ARG A 386 -29.90 -49.94 32.79
C ARG A 386 -30.40 -50.42 31.41
N ASP A 387 -30.09 -51.66 31.04
CA ASP A 387 -30.40 -52.22 29.71
C ASP A 387 -31.88 -52.62 29.51
N ASP A 388 -32.65 -52.85 30.58
CA ASP A 388 -34.04 -53.34 30.48
C ASP A 388 -35.03 -52.29 29.92
N THR A 389 -34.60 -51.04 29.74
CA THR A 389 -35.47 -49.92 29.34
C THR A 389 -35.11 -49.28 27.99
N GLU A 390 -34.03 -49.71 27.32
CA GLU A 390 -33.47 -48.91 26.21
C GLU A 390 -34.01 -49.24 24.80
N ASN A 391 -34.79 -50.31 24.64
CA ASN A 391 -35.14 -50.82 23.30
C ASN A 391 -36.63 -50.82 22.93
N LYS A 392 -37.52 -50.17 23.69
CA LYS A 392 -38.92 -49.97 23.25
C LYS A 392 -39.36 -48.51 23.45
N PRO A 393 -39.74 -47.79 22.37
CA PRO A 393 -40.34 -46.47 22.51
C PRO A 393 -41.64 -46.54 23.34
N PRO A 394 -41.99 -45.48 24.09
CA PRO A 394 -43.27 -45.41 24.80
C PRO A 394 -44.47 -45.64 23.86
N GLU A 395 -45.56 -46.23 24.38
CA GLU A 395 -46.79 -46.45 23.62
C GLU A 395 -47.30 -45.12 23.00
N GLY A 396 -47.48 -45.11 21.67
CA GLY A 396 -47.90 -43.93 20.91
C GLY A 396 -46.77 -43.13 20.24
N TYR A 397 -45.50 -43.49 20.45
CA TYR A 397 -44.38 -42.82 19.76
C TYR A 397 -44.31 -43.21 18.27
N VAL A 398 -44.41 -42.20 17.40
CA VAL A 398 -44.21 -42.29 15.93
C VAL A 398 -42.94 -41.54 15.51
N CYS A 399 -42.15 -42.15 14.63
CA CYS A 399 -40.88 -41.60 14.18
C CYS A 399 -41.06 -40.42 13.23
N LYS A 400 -40.61 -39.21 13.59
CA LYS A 400 -40.75 -37.97 12.79
C LYS A 400 -39.98 -37.93 11.45
N ILE A 401 -39.29 -39.01 11.07
CA ILE A 401 -38.57 -39.10 9.78
C ILE A 401 -39.36 -39.91 8.75
N CYS A 402 -40.07 -40.97 9.18
CA CYS A 402 -40.82 -41.86 8.27
C CYS A 402 -42.27 -42.11 8.69
N ASP A 403 -42.73 -41.46 9.77
CA ASP A 403 -44.06 -41.54 10.37
C ASP A 403 -44.54 -42.95 10.77
N LYS A 404 -43.63 -43.91 10.91
CA LYS A 404 -43.93 -45.28 11.37
C LYS A 404 -43.66 -45.45 12.87
N PRO A 405 -44.52 -46.16 13.63
CA PRO A 405 -44.28 -46.46 15.05
C PRO A 405 -43.27 -47.61 15.23
N GLY A 406 -42.76 -47.78 16.46
CA GLY A 406 -41.96 -48.95 16.85
C GLY A 406 -40.44 -48.77 16.92
N HIS A 407 -39.88 -47.62 16.53
CA HIS A 407 -38.45 -47.31 16.67
C HIS A 407 -38.22 -45.82 16.96
N PHE A 408 -37.15 -45.46 17.68
CA PHE A 408 -36.76 -44.06 17.86
C PHE A 408 -36.15 -43.47 16.57
N VAL A 409 -36.24 -42.14 16.40
CA VAL A 409 -35.72 -41.39 15.22
C VAL A 409 -34.23 -41.66 14.94
N ARG A 410 -33.46 -42.04 15.96
CA ARG A 410 -32.04 -42.41 15.85
C ARG A 410 -31.79 -43.74 15.13
N HIS A 411 -32.77 -44.65 15.09
CA HIS A 411 -32.68 -45.98 14.47
C HIS A 411 -33.63 -46.13 13.27
N CYS A 412 -33.98 -45.03 12.61
CA CYS A 412 -34.88 -45.06 11.45
C CYS A 412 -34.17 -45.69 10.24
N PRO A 413 -34.69 -46.80 9.68
CA PRO A 413 -34.07 -47.49 8.55
C PRO A 413 -34.09 -46.67 7.25
N ASP A 414 -35.00 -45.69 7.15
CA ASP A 414 -35.12 -44.79 5.99
C ASP A 414 -34.19 -43.57 6.09
N LYS A 415 -33.37 -43.47 7.14
CA LYS A 415 -32.45 -42.34 7.35
C LYS A 415 -31.16 -42.52 6.55
N VAL A 416 -31.23 -42.46 5.22
CA VAL A 416 -30.01 -42.39 4.41
C VAL A 416 -30.20 -41.55 3.14
N ALA A 417 -29.63 -40.35 3.15
CA ALA A 417 -28.99 -39.80 1.97
C ALA A 417 -27.68 -39.17 2.44
N TYR A 418 -26.66 -40.01 2.61
CA TYR A 418 -25.29 -39.52 2.77
C TYR A 418 -24.79 -38.99 1.43
N GLY A 419 -24.09 -37.87 1.46
CA GLY A 419 -23.35 -37.36 0.32
C GLY A 419 -22.17 -38.27 -0.04
N ASP A 420 -21.59 -38.07 -1.22
CA ASP A 420 -20.39 -38.78 -1.71
C ASP A 420 -19.20 -38.73 -0.74
N SER A 421 -19.17 -37.70 0.11
CA SER A 421 -18.10 -37.42 1.07
C SER A 421 -18.43 -37.91 2.51
N GLY A 422 -19.46 -38.75 2.67
CA GLY A 422 -19.88 -39.31 3.97
C GLY A 422 -20.65 -38.36 4.89
N GLY A 423 -20.83 -37.09 4.49
CA GLY A 423 -21.64 -36.07 5.19
C GLY A 423 -23.13 -36.13 4.83
N LYS A 424 -23.94 -35.20 5.38
CA LYS A 424 -25.36 -35.06 4.96
C LYS A 424 -25.43 -34.59 3.50
N LYS A 425 -26.24 -35.25 2.66
CA LYS A 425 -26.46 -34.81 1.28
C LYS A 425 -27.10 -33.40 1.24
N PRO A 426 -26.58 -32.47 0.42
CA PRO A 426 -27.19 -31.16 0.23
C PRO A 426 -28.58 -31.24 -0.42
N PRO A 427 -29.44 -30.21 -0.24
CA PRO A 427 -30.71 -30.13 -0.95
C PRO A 427 -30.51 -30.03 -2.48
N PRO A 428 -31.51 -30.45 -3.28
CA PRO A 428 -31.45 -30.37 -4.75
C PRO A 428 -31.17 -28.94 -5.23
N GLY A 429 -30.20 -28.77 -6.14
CA GLY A 429 -29.77 -27.47 -6.68
C GLY A 429 -28.62 -26.79 -5.93
N TYR A 430 -28.14 -27.36 -4.82
CA TYR A 430 -26.90 -26.91 -4.19
C TYR A 430 -25.68 -27.45 -4.94
N VAL A 431 -24.81 -26.55 -5.40
CA VAL A 431 -23.53 -26.87 -6.06
C VAL A 431 -22.38 -26.34 -5.22
N CYS A 432 -21.43 -27.21 -4.88
CA CYS A 432 -20.23 -26.84 -4.13
C CYS A 432 -19.38 -25.83 -4.93
N ARG A 433 -19.13 -24.63 -4.38
CA ARG A 433 -18.36 -23.58 -5.08
C ARG A 433 -16.86 -23.87 -5.24
N ALA A 434 -16.35 -24.91 -4.60
CA ALA A 434 -14.93 -25.26 -4.68
C ALA A 434 -14.64 -26.28 -5.79
N CYS A 435 -15.55 -27.21 -6.06
CA CYS A 435 -15.35 -28.31 -7.02
C CYS A 435 -16.54 -28.56 -7.97
N ALA A 436 -17.60 -27.77 -7.86
CA ALA A 436 -18.86 -27.90 -8.61
C ALA A 436 -19.64 -29.21 -8.42
N SER A 437 -19.37 -29.99 -7.35
CA SER A 437 -20.17 -31.19 -7.02
C SER A 437 -21.48 -30.84 -6.30
N GLU A 438 -22.55 -31.57 -6.61
CA GLU A 438 -23.85 -31.53 -5.90
C GLU A 438 -23.92 -32.54 -4.74
N GLY A 439 -22.88 -33.36 -4.57
CA GLY A 439 -22.85 -34.48 -3.63
C GLY A 439 -22.60 -34.11 -2.17
N HIS A 440 -21.98 -32.95 -1.90
CA HIS A 440 -21.54 -32.54 -0.56
C HIS A 440 -21.55 -31.02 -0.35
N TYR A 441 -21.55 -30.58 0.92
CA TYR A 441 -21.38 -29.17 1.25
C TYR A 441 -19.92 -28.74 1.09
N ILE A 442 -19.66 -27.46 0.78
CA ILE A 442 -18.29 -26.91 0.60
C ILE A 442 -17.33 -27.21 1.78
N LYS A 443 -17.86 -27.34 2.99
CA LYS A 443 -17.10 -27.68 4.21
C LYS A 443 -16.59 -29.13 4.22
N ASP A 444 -17.27 -30.01 3.50
CA ASP A 444 -16.98 -31.44 3.39
C ASP A 444 -16.27 -31.75 2.05
N CYS A 445 -15.88 -30.69 1.30
CA CYS A 445 -15.27 -30.82 -0.03
C CYS A 445 -13.77 -31.18 0.07
N PRO A 446 -13.33 -32.30 -0.52
CA PRO A 446 -11.92 -32.70 -0.51
C PRO A 446 -11.01 -31.65 -1.16
N SER A 447 -11.47 -31.02 -2.24
CA SER A 447 -10.74 -29.97 -2.96
C SER A 447 -10.65 -28.65 -2.18
N ALA A 448 -11.60 -28.37 -1.29
CA ALA A 448 -11.54 -27.21 -0.40
C ALA A 448 -10.59 -27.43 0.78
N ALA A 449 -10.46 -28.68 1.24
CA ALA A 449 -9.55 -29.08 2.32
C ALA A 449 -8.06 -29.00 1.93
N ALA A 450 -7.74 -29.08 0.62
CA ALA A 450 -6.37 -28.99 0.09
C ALA A 450 -5.84 -27.55 -0.11
N ARG A 451 -6.64 -26.51 0.13
CA ARG A 451 -6.17 -25.11 0.13
C ARG A 451 -5.57 -24.76 1.50
N PRO A 452 -4.46 -23.99 1.58
CA PRO A 452 -3.94 -23.54 2.87
C PRO A 452 -5.02 -22.76 3.61
N GLN A 453 -5.38 -23.24 4.80
CA GLN A 453 -6.41 -22.62 5.64
C GLN A 453 -6.04 -21.16 5.90
N LYS A 454 -7.01 -20.26 5.69
CA LYS A 454 -6.96 -18.91 6.26
C LYS A 454 -6.88 -19.06 7.77
N GLY A 455 -5.67 -19.00 8.30
CA GLY A 455 -5.38 -19.00 9.72
C GLY A 455 -6.12 -17.87 10.43
N ASP A 456 -6.46 -18.21 11.67
CA ASP A 456 -7.18 -17.45 12.68
C ASP A 456 -7.00 -15.92 12.57
N ARG A 457 -8.12 -15.21 12.40
CA ARG A 457 -8.17 -13.74 12.49
C ARG A 457 -7.95 -13.36 13.95
N SER A 458 -6.69 -13.29 14.36
CA SER A 458 -6.33 -12.53 15.55
C SER A 458 -6.85 -11.10 15.36
N ASN A 459 -7.44 -10.58 16.42
CA ASN A 459 -8.14 -9.31 16.51
C ASN A 459 -7.18 -8.10 16.43
N GLN A 460 -6.22 -8.10 15.51
CA GLN A 460 -5.57 -6.87 15.07
C GLN A 460 -6.54 -6.16 14.13
N LYS A 461 -7.23 -5.16 14.66
CA LYS A 461 -8.06 -4.25 13.88
C LYS A 461 -7.16 -3.62 12.81
N LYS A 462 -7.30 -4.10 11.57
CA LYS A 462 -6.55 -3.62 10.40
C LYS A 462 -6.80 -2.12 10.26
N GLU A 463 -5.74 -1.31 10.25
CA GLU A 463 -5.82 0.12 9.96
C GLU A 463 -6.48 0.36 8.61
N ILE A 464 -7.26 1.42 8.49
CA ILE A 464 -7.95 1.78 7.26
C ILE A 464 -6.88 2.23 6.27
N ALA A 465 -6.66 1.48 5.19
CA ALA A 465 -5.72 1.87 4.15
C ALA A 465 -6.28 3.07 3.35
N PRO A 466 -5.43 3.89 2.70
CA PRO A 466 -5.89 4.99 1.84
C PRO A 466 -6.94 4.59 0.80
N GLY A 467 -6.85 3.38 0.22
CA GLY A 467 -7.83 2.87 -0.75
C GLY A 467 -9.21 2.55 -0.18
N ASP A 468 -9.31 2.30 1.13
CA ASP A 468 -10.57 2.04 1.84
C ASP A 468 -11.06 3.27 2.62
N CYS A 469 -10.28 4.36 2.63
CA CYS A 469 -10.54 5.57 3.39
C CYS A 469 -11.48 6.53 2.64
N TRP A 470 -12.53 6.98 3.31
CA TRP A 470 -13.56 7.85 2.71
C TRP A 470 -13.07 9.27 2.39
N PHE A 471 -11.94 9.66 2.96
CA PHE A 471 -11.38 11.02 2.85
C PHE A 471 -10.09 11.06 2.02
N CYS A 472 -9.58 9.92 1.54
CA CYS A 472 -8.38 9.92 0.71
C CYS A 472 -8.77 10.22 -0.75
N LEU A 473 -8.15 11.25 -1.36
CA LEU A 473 -8.38 11.59 -2.77
C LEU A 473 -8.01 10.43 -3.72
N SER A 474 -7.11 9.55 -3.27
CA SER A 474 -6.71 8.32 -3.96
C SER A 474 -7.78 7.23 -3.95
N ASN A 475 -8.82 7.32 -3.11
CA ASN A 475 -9.93 6.39 -3.12
C ASN A 475 -10.91 6.77 -4.26
N PRO A 476 -11.17 5.88 -5.25
CA PRO A 476 -12.09 6.18 -6.34
C PRO A 476 -13.54 6.44 -5.88
N ARG A 477 -13.91 5.99 -4.67
CA ARG A 477 -15.23 6.23 -4.07
C ARG A 477 -15.34 7.55 -3.32
N VAL A 478 -14.26 8.34 -3.24
CA VAL A 478 -14.29 9.67 -2.61
C VAL A 478 -15.27 10.58 -3.36
N THR A 479 -16.03 11.36 -2.61
CA THR A 479 -17.12 12.18 -3.16
C THR A 479 -16.56 13.51 -3.68
N LYS A 480 -15.94 13.46 -4.87
CA LYS A 480 -15.16 14.57 -5.44
C LYS A 480 -15.96 15.86 -5.66
N HIS A 481 -17.28 15.77 -5.87
CA HIS A 481 -18.13 16.94 -6.10
C HIS A 481 -18.37 17.82 -4.86
N LEU A 482 -18.02 17.34 -3.67
CA LEU A 482 -18.09 18.13 -2.42
C LEU A 482 -16.82 18.95 -2.16
N ILE A 483 -15.74 18.74 -2.93
CA ILE A 483 -14.47 19.45 -2.76
C ILE A 483 -14.62 20.88 -3.26
N VAL A 484 -14.28 21.84 -2.40
CA VAL A 484 -14.43 23.28 -2.70
C VAL A 484 -13.10 23.98 -2.92
N SER A 485 -12.03 23.54 -2.25
CA SER A 485 -10.67 24.06 -2.41
C SER A 485 -9.64 22.96 -2.21
N ILE A 486 -8.50 23.01 -2.91
CA ILE A 486 -7.39 22.08 -2.80
C ILE A 486 -6.10 22.90 -2.70
N GLY A 487 -5.36 22.71 -1.61
CA GLY A 487 -4.08 23.35 -1.36
C GLY A 487 -2.91 22.41 -1.61
N GLY A 488 -1.74 22.75 -1.05
CA GLY A 488 -0.52 21.96 -1.22
C GLY A 488 -0.49 20.69 -0.36
N GLU A 489 -0.98 20.79 0.87
CA GLU A 489 -0.93 19.76 1.91
C GLU A 489 -2.32 19.34 2.40
N CYS A 490 -3.32 20.22 2.28
CA CYS A 490 -4.69 20.05 2.75
C CYS A 490 -5.71 20.46 1.68
N TYR A 491 -6.91 19.90 1.75
CA TYR A 491 -8.05 20.32 0.94
C TYR A 491 -9.28 20.58 1.82
N VAL A 492 -10.20 21.37 1.30
CA VAL A 492 -11.46 21.73 1.95
C VAL A 492 -12.63 21.10 1.18
N THR A 493 -13.51 20.41 1.89
CA THR A 493 -14.69 19.74 1.32
C THR A 493 -15.89 19.93 2.22
N LEU A 494 -17.09 19.96 1.65
CA LEU A 494 -18.31 19.80 2.44
C LEU A 494 -18.43 18.33 2.91
N PRO A 495 -18.95 18.07 4.12
CA PRO A 495 -19.30 16.73 4.56
C PRO A 495 -20.64 16.29 3.96
N LYS A 496 -20.81 14.98 3.77
CA LYS A 496 -22.14 14.41 3.56
C LYS A 496 -23.00 14.66 4.79
N GLY A 497 -24.21 15.18 4.58
CA GLY A 497 -25.10 15.55 5.66
C GLY A 497 -24.53 16.66 6.53
N GLN A 498 -24.25 17.81 5.90
CA GLN A 498 -23.84 19.01 6.61
C GLN A 498 -24.81 19.40 7.72
N LEU A 499 -24.30 20.12 8.72
CA LEU A 499 -25.07 20.38 9.94
C LEU A 499 -26.08 21.50 9.69
N PRO A 500 -25.68 22.71 9.22
CA PRO A 500 -26.63 23.72 8.80
C PRO A 500 -27.46 23.21 7.61
N PRO A 501 -28.79 23.33 7.64
CA PRO A 501 -29.62 23.02 6.48
C PRO A 501 -29.43 24.06 5.38
N THR A 502 -29.65 23.65 4.13
CA THR A 502 -29.66 24.54 2.94
C THR A 502 -31.00 24.55 2.22
N SER A 503 -32.00 23.83 2.76
CA SER A 503 -33.34 23.78 2.20
C SER A 503 -34.05 25.15 2.28
N PRO A 504 -35.00 25.44 1.37
CA PRO A 504 -35.74 26.71 1.38
C PRO A 504 -36.39 26.98 2.75
N GLY A 505 -36.16 28.17 3.32
CA GLY A 505 -36.72 28.57 4.62
C GLY A 505 -35.84 28.28 5.85
N THR A 506 -34.58 27.89 5.65
CA THR A 506 -33.64 27.55 6.74
C THR A 506 -32.60 28.63 7.02
N THR A 507 -31.99 28.57 8.21
CA THR A 507 -31.27 29.66 8.88
C THR A 507 -29.77 29.78 8.53
N SER A 508 -29.22 29.01 7.59
CA SER A 508 -27.79 29.12 7.30
C SER A 508 -27.50 30.39 6.50
N GLY A 509 -26.92 31.40 7.17
CA GLY A 509 -26.51 32.66 6.53
C GLY A 509 -25.40 32.48 5.49
N VAL A 510 -24.65 31.37 5.55
CA VAL A 510 -23.53 31.08 4.66
C VAL A 510 -24.03 30.31 3.42
N PRO A 511 -23.76 30.77 2.18
CA PRO A 511 -24.14 30.07 0.96
C PRO A 511 -23.61 28.63 0.91
N GLY A 512 -24.48 27.66 0.60
CA GLY A 512 -24.12 26.24 0.60
C GLY A 512 -23.99 25.63 2.01
N GLY A 513 -24.45 26.34 3.05
CA GLY A 513 -24.56 25.86 4.42
C GLY A 513 -23.28 26.04 5.24
N GLY A 514 -22.11 25.94 4.61
CA GLY A 514 -20.83 26.38 5.15
C GLY A 514 -20.18 25.45 6.18
N HIS A 515 -20.78 24.31 6.54
CA HIS A 515 -20.05 23.29 7.31
C HIS A 515 -19.03 22.62 6.39
N VAL A 516 -17.75 22.73 6.71
CA VAL A 516 -16.66 22.14 5.92
C VAL A 516 -15.75 21.25 6.75
N LEU A 517 -14.99 20.41 6.07
CA LEU A 517 -13.89 19.62 6.59
C LEU A 517 -12.59 20.13 5.98
N ILE A 518 -11.59 20.40 6.82
CA ILE A 518 -10.19 20.57 6.41
C ILE A 518 -9.50 19.22 6.60
N ILE A 519 -8.95 18.67 5.53
CA ILE A 519 -8.40 17.32 5.52
C ILE A 519 -7.00 17.35 4.88
N PRO A 520 -5.96 16.80 5.54
CA PRO A 520 -4.68 16.57 4.90
C PRO A 520 -4.85 15.71 3.64
N ILE A 521 -4.03 15.94 2.62
CA ILE A 521 -4.04 15.14 1.39
C ILE A 521 -3.45 13.75 1.69
N SER A 522 -2.37 13.73 2.48
CA SER A 522 -1.72 12.51 2.95
C SER A 522 -2.50 11.87 4.10
N HIS A 523 -2.67 10.54 4.04
CA HIS A 523 -3.43 9.81 5.05
C HIS A 523 -2.68 9.74 6.38
N TYR A 524 -3.11 10.56 7.33
CA TYR A 524 -2.71 10.45 8.74
C TYR A 524 -3.93 10.14 9.61
N PRO A 525 -3.85 9.25 10.60
CA PRO A 525 -4.96 8.95 11.50
C PRO A 525 -5.30 10.12 12.45
N THR A 526 -4.31 10.92 12.82
CA THR A 526 -4.46 12.15 13.62
C THR A 526 -3.47 13.20 13.10
N LEU A 527 -3.69 14.48 13.42
CA LEU A 527 -2.72 15.54 13.07
C LEU A 527 -1.38 15.37 13.79
N GLN A 528 -1.38 14.75 14.97
CA GLN A 528 -0.15 14.40 15.69
C GLN A 528 0.65 13.25 15.05
N ALA A 529 0.00 12.42 14.23
CA ALA A 529 0.69 11.36 13.48
C ALA A 529 1.40 11.90 12.22
N VAL A 530 1.26 13.20 11.93
CA VAL A 530 2.03 13.86 10.86
C VAL A 530 3.51 13.88 11.28
N PRO A 531 4.44 13.40 10.45
CA PRO A 531 5.87 13.46 10.74
C PRO A 531 6.34 14.89 11.02
N ALA A 532 7.27 15.08 11.96
CA ALA A 532 7.75 16.40 12.38
C ALA A 532 8.19 17.31 11.21
N GLU A 533 8.82 16.72 10.19
CA GLU A 533 9.28 17.42 8.96
C GLU A 533 8.14 17.97 8.10
N LEU A 534 6.95 17.36 8.17
CA LEU A 534 5.76 17.74 7.40
C LEU A 534 4.71 18.46 8.27
N ALA A 535 4.86 18.42 9.59
CA ALA A 535 3.91 19.00 10.52
C ALA A 535 3.78 20.52 10.31
N ILE A 536 4.90 21.24 10.09
CA ILE A 536 4.87 22.69 9.91
C ILE A 536 4.07 23.09 8.65
N PRO A 537 4.36 22.57 7.44
CA PRO A 537 3.55 22.87 6.24
C PRO A 537 2.07 22.53 6.41
N VAL A 538 1.75 21.34 6.92
CA VAL A 538 0.37 20.86 7.10
C VAL A 538 -0.38 21.76 8.08
N ILE A 539 0.18 22.03 9.27
CA ILE A 539 -0.45 22.85 10.30
C ILE A 539 -0.58 24.30 9.81
N SER A 540 0.45 24.85 9.16
CA SER A 540 0.42 26.21 8.61
C SER A 540 -0.71 26.36 7.58
N GLU A 541 -0.93 25.35 6.73
CA GLU A 541 -2.01 25.41 5.74
C GLU A 541 -3.40 25.22 6.37
N ILE A 542 -3.51 24.36 7.39
CA ILE A 542 -4.73 24.23 8.19
C ILE A 542 -5.11 25.58 8.79
N GLU A 543 -4.17 26.28 9.43
CA GLU A 543 -4.44 27.58 10.06
C GLU A 543 -4.75 28.67 9.01
N ARG A 544 -4.11 28.61 7.83
CA ARG A 544 -4.46 29.45 6.69
C ARG A 544 -5.92 29.24 6.26
N TYR A 545 -6.36 27.98 6.12
CA TYR A 545 -7.75 27.67 5.80
C TYR A 545 -8.71 28.10 6.90
N LYS A 546 -8.40 27.86 8.18
CA LYS A 546 -9.22 28.35 9.30
C LYS A 546 -9.37 29.88 9.26
N SER A 547 -8.29 30.61 8.98
CA SER A 547 -8.32 32.06 8.84
C SER A 547 -9.21 32.51 7.67
N ALA A 548 -9.08 31.87 6.50
CA ALA A 548 -9.94 32.15 5.35
C ALA A 548 -11.42 31.84 5.63
N LEU A 549 -11.69 30.73 6.34
CA LEU A 549 -13.03 30.32 6.74
C LEU A 549 -13.66 31.31 7.73
N ARG A 550 -12.90 31.82 8.70
CA ARG A 550 -13.35 32.93 9.57
C ARG A 550 -13.73 34.15 8.75
N GLY A 551 -12.94 34.51 7.74
CA GLY A 551 -13.22 35.64 6.84
C GLY A 551 -14.54 35.47 6.07
N VAL A 552 -14.77 34.33 5.44
CA VAL A 552 -16.03 34.08 4.72
C VAL A 552 -17.22 34.01 5.67
N TYR A 553 -17.09 33.40 6.86
CA TYR A 553 -18.21 33.34 7.82
C TYR A 553 -18.56 34.71 8.38
N ALA A 554 -17.57 35.55 8.69
CA ALA A 554 -17.80 36.91 9.17
C ALA A 554 -18.58 37.75 8.15
N LYS A 555 -18.31 37.58 6.85
CA LYS A 555 -19.08 38.24 5.78
C LYS A 555 -20.58 37.91 5.81
N TYR A 556 -20.94 36.75 6.36
CA TYR A 556 -22.33 36.29 6.47
C TYR A 556 -22.87 36.30 7.92
N GLY A 557 -22.25 37.07 8.82
CA GLY A 557 -22.71 37.20 10.21
C GLY A 557 -22.57 35.93 11.04
N CYS A 558 -21.57 35.10 10.72
CA CYS A 558 -21.26 33.87 11.44
C CYS A 558 -19.82 33.87 11.96
N VAL A 559 -19.59 33.12 13.03
CA VAL A 559 -18.29 32.80 13.59
C VAL A 559 -17.96 31.32 13.37
N ALA A 560 -16.66 30.98 13.38
CA ALA A 560 -16.21 29.61 13.16
C ALA A 560 -16.04 28.86 14.49
N VAL A 561 -16.58 27.64 14.57
CA VAL A 561 -16.23 26.65 15.60
C VAL A 561 -15.52 25.49 14.92
N ALA A 562 -14.27 25.20 15.32
CA ALA A 562 -13.49 24.12 14.73
C ALA A 562 -13.35 22.93 15.69
N LEU A 563 -13.62 21.73 15.20
CA LEU A 563 -13.67 20.50 15.98
C LEU A 563 -12.64 19.50 15.45
N GLU A 564 -11.86 18.94 16.36
CA GLU A 564 -10.83 17.95 16.05
C GLU A 564 -10.95 16.77 17.01
N VAL A 565 -11.01 15.55 16.46
CA VAL A 565 -11.00 14.32 17.23
C VAL A 565 -9.79 13.49 16.82
N ALA A 566 -8.81 13.38 17.71
CA ALA A 566 -7.63 12.57 17.50
C ALA A 566 -7.77 11.22 18.22
N ARG A 567 -7.87 10.14 17.43
CA ARG A 567 -7.97 8.78 17.97
C ARG A 567 -7.10 7.79 17.18
N LEU A 568 -6.02 7.33 17.81
CA LEU A 568 -5.01 6.44 17.24
C LEU A 568 -5.39 4.95 17.21
N SER A 569 -6.62 4.57 17.58
CA SER A 569 -7.05 3.18 17.52
C SER A 569 -7.25 2.69 16.08
N GLY A 570 -6.99 1.41 15.76
CA GLY A 570 -7.11 0.81 14.40
C GLY A 570 -8.49 0.79 13.71
N ARG A 571 -9.43 1.64 14.14
CA ARG A 571 -10.63 2.06 13.38
C ARG A 571 -10.63 3.57 13.09
N GLY A 572 -9.55 4.28 13.43
CA GLY A 572 -9.37 5.71 13.22
C GLY A 572 -9.42 5.99 11.72
N GLY A 573 -10.25 6.97 11.35
CA GLY A 573 -10.31 7.47 9.98
C GLY A 573 -9.15 8.41 9.69
N HIS A 574 -9.24 9.10 8.55
CA HIS A 574 -8.34 10.20 8.22
C HIS A 574 -8.54 11.36 9.22
N ALA A 575 -7.45 11.93 9.70
CA ALA A 575 -7.42 13.23 10.37
C ALA A 575 -8.23 14.25 9.57
N HIS A 576 -9.13 14.94 10.25
CA HIS A 576 -9.90 16.03 9.68
C HIS A 576 -10.30 16.99 10.79
N ILE A 577 -10.44 18.26 10.42
CA ILE A 577 -11.00 19.29 11.29
C ILE A 577 -12.36 19.68 10.70
N GLN A 578 -13.42 19.56 11.48
CA GLN A 578 -14.74 20.06 11.09
C GLN A 578 -14.80 21.53 11.46
N VAL A 579 -15.18 22.40 10.53
CA VAL A 579 -15.36 23.84 10.79
C VAL A 579 -16.81 24.17 10.49
N ILE A 580 -17.55 24.54 11.54
CA ILE A 580 -18.99 24.78 11.48
C ILE A 580 -19.27 26.27 11.69
N PRO A 581 -20.04 26.93 10.81
CA PRO A 581 -20.48 28.29 11.02
C PRO A 581 -21.58 28.33 12.08
N VAL A 582 -21.44 29.26 13.03
CA VAL A 582 -22.43 29.53 14.07
C VAL A 582 -22.82 31.00 13.98
N PRO A 583 -24.10 31.38 14.05
CA PRO A 583 -24.50 32.78 14.08
C PRO A 583 -23.75 33.57 15.14
N GLU A 584 -23.30 34.78 14.81
CA GLU A 584 -22.52 35.63 15.73
C GLU A 584 -23.27 35.91 17.05
N THR A 585 -24.60 35.96 17.01
CA THR A 585 -25.47 36.11 18.19
C THR A 585 -25.37 34.97 19.21
N LEU A 586 -24.82 33.81 18.81
CA LEU A 586 -24.62 32.65 19.67
C LEU A 586 -23.15 32.46 20.06
N ALA A 587 -22.23 33.33 19.63
CA ALA A 587 -20.79 33.18 19.86
C ALA A 587 -20.45 33.04 21.36
N ASP A 588 -21.03 33.88 22.21
CA ASP A 588 -20.80 33.87 23.66
C ASP A 588 -21.35 32.62 24.37
N GLN A 589 -22.25 31.88 23.71
CA GLN A 589 -22.87 30.67 24.26
C GLN A 589 -22.10 29.40 23.90
N VAL A 590 -21.17 29.45 22.93
CA VAL A 590 -20.44 28.26 22.45
C VAL A 590 -19.69 27.58 23.58
N GLU A 591 -18.87 28.31 24.33
CA GLU A 591 -18.07 27.78 25.44
C GLU A 591 -18.96 27.13 26.51
N GLN A 592 -20.02 27.83 26.92
CA GLN A 592 -20.95 27.34 27.94
C GLN A 592 -21.70 26.07 27.48
N GLN A 593 -22.04 25.98 26.20
CA GLN A 593 -22.70 24.81 25.65
C GLN A 593 -21.76 23.59 25.64
N PHE A 594 -20.47 23.76 25.32
CA PHE A 594 -19.45 22.70 25.43
C PHE A 594 -19.21 22.27 26.88
N LEU A 595 -19.16 23.21 27.83
CA LEU A 595 -19.04 22.91 29.26
C LEU A 595 -20.25 22.10 29.76
N LYS A 596 -21.46 22.53 29.41
CA LYS A 596 -22.72 21.88 29.80
C LYS A 596 -22.84 20.46 29.23
N ASP A 597 -22.68 20.30 27.91
CA ASP A 597 -22.81 18.99 27.26
C ASP A 597 -21.63 18.08 27.61
N GLY A 598 -20.43 18.65 27.78
CA GLY A 598 -19.25 17.92 28.25
C GLY A 598 -19.46 17.34 29.64
N LYS A 599 -20.03 18.12 30.58
CA LYS A 599 -20.39 17.64 31.92
C LYS A 599 -21.42 16.51 31.86
N ALA A 600 -22.45 16.64 31.01
CA ALA A 600 -23.45 15.59 30.82
C ALA A 600 -22.86 14.30 30.22
N ALA A 601 -21.86 14.42 29.34
CA ALA A 601 -21.14 13.31 28.74
C ALA A 601 -19.98 12.77 29.60
N GLY A 602 -19.69 13.37 30.76
CA GLY A 602 -18.59 12.99 31.65
C GLY A 602 -17.19 13.32 31.11
N LEU A 603 -17.07 14.38 30.30
CA LEU A 603 -15.79 14.89 29.79
C LEU A 603 -15.14 15.83 30.81
N GLY A 604 -13.83 15.70 30.97
CA GLY A 604 -12.99 16.62 31.76
C GLY A 604 -12.21 17.54 30.84
N TRP A 605 -12.30 18.85 31.04
CA TRP A 605 -11.54 19.84 30.28
C TRP A 605 -10.21 20.12 30.97
N GLU A 606 -9.14 20.22 30.19
CA GLU A 606 -7.80 20.51 30.70
C GLU A 606 -7.64 22.01 30.98
N ASP A 607 -7.02 22.36 32.11
CA ASP A 607 -6.78 23.75 32.51
C ASP A 607 -5.78 24.45 31.56
N ASP A 608 -4.77 23.70 31.07
CA ASP A 608 -3.80 24.13 30.07
C ASP A 608 -3.93 23.26 28.81
N ALA A 609 -4.66 23.80 27.83
CA ALA A 609 -4.89 23.14 26.55
C ALA A 609 -3.62 22.92 25.72
N ASP A 610 -2.64 23.84 25.80
CA ASP A 610 -1.40 23.73 25.03
C ASP A 610 -0.50 22.63 25.59
N ALA A 611 -0.31 22.62 26.91
CA ALA A 611 0.45 21.57 27.59
C ALA A 611 -0.18 20.19 27.37
N ALA A 612 -1.52 20.10 27.39
CA ALA A 612 -2.24 18.86 27.12
C ALA A 612 -2.01 18.33 25.71
N LEU A 613 -2.04 19.20 24.69
CA LEU A 613 -1.77 18.82 23.30
C LEU A 613 -0.32 18.41 23.10
N GLU A 614 0.63 19.11 23.71
CA GLU A 614 2.04 18.74 23.65
C GLU A 614 2.30 17.39 24.33
N HIS A 615 1.67 17.14 25.48
CA HIS A 615 1.74 15.85 26.17
C HIS A 615 1.13 14.73 25.33
N ALA A 616 -0.04 14.95 24.73
CA ALA A 616 -0.66 14.00 23.81
C ALA A 616 0.23 13.69 22.60
N ALA A 617 0.89 14.70 22.01
CA ALA A 617 1.81 14.50 20.90
C ALA A 617 3.03 13.64 21.28
N LYS A 618 3.58 13.84 22.50
CA LYS A 618 4.71 13.06 23.02
C LYS A 618 4.33 11.62 23.39
N THR A 619 3.11 11.42 23.86
CA THR A 619 2.65 10.12 24.41
C THR A 619 1.77 9.33 23.46
N ASN A 620 1.52 9.83 22.24
CA ASN A 620 0.51 9.28 21.33
C ASN A 620 -0.86 9.18 22.04
N GLY A 621 -1.23 10.26 22.74
CA GLY A 621 -2.49 10.40 23.45
C GLY A 621 -3.67 10.69 22.52
N ASN A 622 -4.86 10.19 22.86
CA ASN A 622 -6.09 10.55 22.17
C ASN A 622 -6.70 11.80 22.82
N TYR A 623 -7.26 12.70 22.03
CA TYR A 623 -7.88 13.92 22.54
C TYR A 623 -9.04 14.39 21.67
N PHE A 624 -9.94 15.15 22.29
CA PHE A 624 -10.92 15.99 21.60
C PHE A 624 -10.54 17.44 21.82
N LYS A 625 -10.55 18.25 20.76
CA LYS A 625 -10.22 19.66 20.79
C LYS A 625 -11.32 20.46 20.09
N VAL A 626 -11.66 21.61 20.67
CA VAL A 626 -12.50 22.63 20.03
C VAL A 626 -11.75 23.97 20.04
N ASP A 627 -11.68 24.62 18.87
CA ASP A 627 -11.29 26.04 18.76
C ASP A 627 -12.57 26.88 18.84
N LEU A 628 -12.63 27.78 19.82
CA LEU A 628 -13.75 28.67 20.09
C LEU A 628 -13.67 29.94 19.23
N PRO A 629 -14.81 30.66 19.04
CA PRO A 629 -14.86 31.90 18.27
C PRO A 629 -13.91 33.01 18.76
N ASP A 630 -13.67 33.06 20.07
CA ASP A 630 -12.82 34.06 20.73
C ASP A 630 -11.31 33.75 20.63
N GLY A 631 -10.96 32.65 19.96
CA GLY A 631 -9.57 32.20 19.80
C GLY A 631 -9.07 31.30 20.95
N LYS A 632 -9.86 31.10 22.01
CA LYS A 632 -9.55 30.09 23.01
C LYS A 632 -9.72 28.69 22.42
N LYS A 633 -9.10 27.72 23.07
CA LYS A 633 -9.24 26.30 22.73
C LYS A 633 -9.52 25.50 23.99
N MET A 634 -10.42 24.53 23.88
CA MET A 634 -10.71 23.59 24.96
C MET A 634 -10.27 22.20 24.52
N VAL A 635 -9.59 21.47 25.41
CA VAL A 635 -9.05 20.14 25.14
C VAL A 635 -9.55 19.18 26.20
N HIS A 636 -9.97 18.01 25.77
CA HIS A 636 -10.27 16.87 26.63
C HIS A 636 -9.34 15.71 26.23
N VAL A 637 -8.47 15.28 27.14
CA VAL A 637 -7.62 14.10 26.93
C VAL A 637 -8.44 12.83 27.20
N MET A 638 -8.55 11.97 26.18
CA MET A 638 -9.32 10.73 26.27
C MET A 638 -8.49 9.64 26.95
N LYS A 639 -8.90 9.25 28.16
CA LYS A 639 -8.20 8.21 28.93
C LYS A 639 -8.38 6.82 28.30
N PRO A 640 -7.36 5.94 28.34
CA PRO A 640 -7.49 4.56 27.87
C PRO A 640 -8.68 3.85 28.53
N GLY A 641 -9.55 3.24 27.73
CA GLY A 641 -10.73 2.51 28.20
C GLY A 641 -11.98 3.37 28.47
N GLN A 642 -11.88 4.70 28.45
CA GLN A 642 -13.04 5.58 28.54
C GLN A 642 -13.76 5.68 27.18
N PRO A 643 -15.07 5.43 27.10
CA PRO A 643 -15.81 5.62 25.85
C PRO A 643 -15.95 7.11 25.52
N PHE A 644 -15.70 7.47 24.26
CA PHE A 644 -15.93 8.82 23.74
C PHE A 644 -16.77 8.73 22.45
N SER A 645 -17.79 9.58 22.34
CA SER A 645 -18.63 9.67 21.15
C SER A 645 -17.96 10.56 20.09
N LEU A 646 -17.64 10.00 18.92
CA LEU A 646 -17.10 10.78 17.79
C LEU A 646 -18.06 11.85 17.27
N GLN A 647 -19.36 11.77 17.61
CA GLN A 647 -20.37 12.76 17.25
C GLN A 647 -20.49 13.89 18.27
N PHE A 648 -19.82 13.80 19.43
CA PHE A 648 -20.00 14.75 20.54
C PHE A 648 -19.94 16.21 20.10
N GLY A 649 -18.86 16.62 19.42
CA GLY A 649 -18.71 18.00 18.96
C GLY A 649 -19.83 18.44 18.02
N ARG A 650 -20.23 17.58 17.07
CA ARG A 650 -21.35 17.85 16.15
C ARG A 650 -22.66 17.98 16.92
N THR A 651 -22.96 17.07 17.83
CA THR A 651 -24.20 17.08 18.62
C THR A 651 -24.27 18.31 19.52
N THR A 652 -23.16 18.74 20.11
CA THR A 652 -23.10 19.98 20.91
C THR A 652 -23.39 21.22 20.08
N VAL A 653 -22.80 21.34 18.89
CA VAL A 653 -23.11 22.46 17.99
C VAL A 653 -24.55 22.37 17.45
N ALA A 654 -25.07 21.16 17.20
CA ALA A 654 -26.46 20.93 16.81
C ALA A 654 -27.43 21.41 17.90
N ASN A 655 -27.14 21.11 19.17
CA ASN A 655 -27.92 21.60 20.32
C ASN A 655 -27.91 23.13 20.41
N LEU A 656 -26.74 23.75 20.21
CA LEU A 656 -26.59 25.21 20.21
C LEU A 656 -27.44 25.87 19.13
N LEU A 657 -27.47 25.29 17.93
CA LEU A 657 -28.21 25.81 16.78
C LEU A 657 -29.71 25.46 16.81
N GLY A 658 -30.17 24.69 17.80
CA GLY A 658 -31.56 24.19 17.86
C GLY A 658 -31.88 23.12 16.81
N LEU A 659 -30.87 22.43 16.27
CA LEU A 659 -30.94 21.43 15.19
C LEU A 659 -30.70 20.02 15.72
N GLN A 660 -31.36 19.65 16.82
CA GLN A 660 -31.10 18.41 17.57
C GLN A 660 -31.30 17.14 16.73
N ASP A 661 -32.26 17.17 15.81
CA ASP A 661 -32.57 16.14 14.83
C ASP A 661 -31.42 15.88 13.83
N ARG A 662 -30.53 16.86 13.64
CA ARG A 662 -29.37 16.79 12.74
C ARG A 662 -28.07 16.41 13.43
N GLY A 663 -28.13 16.04 14.72
CA GLY A 663 -26.99 15.56 15.51
C GLY A 663 -26.34 14.30 14.93
N ASP A 664 -27.12 13.41 14.30
CA ASP A 664 -26.60 12.29 13.51
C ASP A 664 -26.51 12.66 12.03
N TRP A 665 -25.30 12.66 11.48
CA TRP A 665 -25.07 12.97 10.07
C TRP A 665 -25.80 12.00 9.11
N LYS A 666 -26.06 10.75 9.53
CA LYS A 666 -26.80 9.77 8.69
C LYS A 666 -28.27 10.12 8.51
N ALA A 667 -28.83 10.90 9.44
CA ALA A 667 -30.18 11.41 9.33
C ALA A 667 -30.27 12.63 8.40
N CYS A 668 -29.13 13.23 8.04
CA CYS A 668 -29.05 14.45 7.24
C CYS A 668 -28.80 14.16 5.75
N ASN A 669 -29.37 13.09 5.18
CA ASN A 669 -29.11 12.75 3.78
C ASN A 669 -29.62 13.81 2.81
N GLN A 670 -28.80 14.14 1.82
CA GLN A 670 -29.13 15.02 0.70
C GLN A 670 -28.93 14.24 -0.60
N THR A 671 -29.64 14.63 -1.65
CA THR A 671 -29.40 14.12 -3.00
C THR A 671 -28.08 14.64 -3.55
N GLU A 672 -27.47 13.92 -4.50
CA GLU A 672 -26.22 14.36 -5.14
C GLU A 672 -26.38 15.73 -5.84
N ALA A 673 -27.57 16.04 -6.34
CA ALA A 673 -27.87 17.33 -6.97
C ALA A 673 -27.85 18.48 -5.95
N GLU A 674 -28.45 18.29 -4.77
CA GLU A 674 -28.40 19.27 -3.67
C GLU A 674 -26.97 19.44 -3.15
N GLU A 675 -26.23 18.35 -2.98
CA GLU A 675 -24.81 18.37 -2.60
C GLU A 675 -23.96 19.19 -3.59
N LYS A 676 -24.16 19.00 -4.90
CA LYS A 676 -23.47 19.78 -5.95
C LYS A 676 -23.85 21.24 -5.92
N ALA A 677 -25.13 21.55 -5.70
CA ALA A 677 -25.60 22.92 -5.59
C ALA A 677 -24.97 23.63 -4.38
N ASP A 678 -24.94 22.96 -3.22
CA ASP A 678 -24.33 23.46 -1.99
C ASP A 678 -22.83 23.69 -2.17
N ALA A 679 -22.10 22.71 -2.72
CA ALA A 679 -20.67 22.85 -2.97
C ALA A 679 -20.35 23.99 -3.95
N THR A 680 -21.17 24.16 -5.00
CA THR A 680 -21.00 25.25 -5.97
C THR A 680 -21.27 26.62 -5.33
N ALA A 681 -22.34 26.72 -4.53
CA ALA A 681 -22.69 27.94 -3.81
C ALA A 681 -21.60 28.35 -2.82
N PHE A 682 -21.10 27.40 -2.02
CA PHE A 682 -20.02 27.67 -1.07
C PHE A 682 -18.71 28.02 -1.76
N LYS A 683 -18.34 27.29 -2.84
CA LYS A 683 -17.13 27.58 -3.61
C LYS A 683 -17.12 29.01 -4.15
N LYS A 684 -18.26 29.49 -4.66
CA LYS A 684 -18.42 30.89 -5.11
C LYS A 684 -18.28 31.88 -3.96
N ALA A 685 -18.81 31.56 -2.78
CA ALA A 685 -18.72 32.41 -1.60
C ALA A 685 -17.31 32.45 -1.00
N PHE A 686 -16.58 31.33 -1.06
CA PHE A 686 -15.25 31.15 -0.47
C PHE A 686 -14.11 31.68 -1.37
N ALA A 687 -14.28 31.68 -2.69
CA ALA A 687 -13.24 32.07 -3.66
C ALA A 687 -12.50 33.41 -3.34
N PRO A 688 -13.14 34.49 -2.86
CA PRO A 688 -12.44 35.74 -2.53
C PRO A 688 -11.51 35.64 -1.31
N PHE A 689 -11.72 34.63 -0.46
CA PHE A 689 -10.97 34.41 0.78
C PHE A 689 -9.92 33.30 0.62
N ASP A 690 -10.05 32.48 -0.41
CA ASP A 690 -9.14 31.39 -0.71
C ASP A 690 -7.93 31.89 -1.51
N SER A 691 -6.91 32.36 -0.80
CA SER A 691 -5.67 32.88 -1.40
C SER A 691 -4.70 31.78 -1.86
N GLY A 692 -5.15 30.52 -1.98
CA GLY A 692 -4.29 29.36 -2.25
C GLY A 692 -4.70 28.47 -3.42
N ALA A 693 -5.63 28.93 -4.27
CA ALA A 693 -5.91 28.30 -5.57
C ALA A 693 -5.04 28.89 -6.69
#